data_AF-A0AA43I1Z3-F1
#
_entry.id   AF-A0AA43I1Z3-F1
#
_cell.length_a   1.000
_cell.length_b   1.000
_cell.length_c   1.000
_cell.angle_alpha   90.00
_cell.angle_beta   90.00
_cell.angle_gamma   90.00
#
_symmetry.space_group_name_H-M   'P 1'
#
loop_
_entity.id
_entity.type
_entity.pdbx_description
1 polymer ?
#
loop_
_entity_poly.entity_id
_entity_poly.type
_entity_poly.pdbx_seq_one_letter_code
_entity_poly.pdbx_strand_id
1 'polypeptide(L)'
;MEQLKKKLISFLSVLPLFLLATTMQAQTYYVDNKGVLREKKGNKEVSFYGVNYTTPFAHAYRMHKSLGVDLKESIDKDVYHFARLGFNAYRVHVWDVEISDVEGNLIENEHLDLLDYLVAKLKERNIKLLFTPMAYWGNGYPERDDNSLPGFSTKWNKQEVTRQEEAIVAQERFLKQFVSHVNPYTGIAYKDEPDMVGFEINNEPTNDTEPAFTTRYVNRMVQAIRSTGCRIPIFYNMSHNIPQNTQAFYNAKIDGGTFQWYPSGLVANRTRKGNFLPAVDSYPIPFEHIKNFNKKALIVYEFDPADIADPYIYPAMARTFRQTGFQWITQFAYDPIEIAWANTEYQTHFLNLAYAPGKAISMKIAAEITKQVPRKKDFGVYPNDTIFDGFRVSYLEKLSEMNTPEKFIYANHTQTTPVNAEALSELIGYGHSPVIAYEGTGAYFLDKLSDGVWRLEIMPDAIWLEDPFGKASIRKEVATVCWHEWPMTIKLPNLGEGYIYQAINDGNQRSGSAAGATMQAYPGVYLLTRQGVNNTKWAADSQWGTIRLNEYVAPAERMTSFRVLHQPPYAVSAGEEQTLSATVVGPTMPDSVTIYLNRPGQWRTIPLRMTRTDGYNYAITLPAEQVVPGDLKYTIAVHAKGSSYSFPANQEGLPTDWDFHWSDSWTLPVCPADQFLALFDANTDLDAMEIYNIKGTYPTAQLQEGASPGNKRLRITSKELEAENRIIIRSYIKDKVDGRPNRLASGKQLCLHTGELKGIDRLEVGFVTTDGFTYKKEVAVGSDQTIRIPFSELALGKTILRPNGYPSFLPDYFTPDTEAAFDARKIEILEITTLEGTKAEQPVVELKGVWVE
;
A
#
# COMPACT_ATOMS: atom_id res chain seq x y z
N MET A 1 60.39 10.68 -46.57
CA MET A 1 60.96 11.92 -47.13
C MET A 1 60.22 12.20 -48.41
N GLU A 2 59.73 13.44 -48.52
CA GLU A 2 59.41 14.15 -49.77
C GLU A 2 58.31 13.58 -50.68
N GLN A 3 57.26 14.29 -51.05
CA GLN A 3 56.87 15.70 -50.98
C GLN A 3 55.35 15.65 -51.26
N LEU A 4 54.43 15.96 -50.35
CA LEU A 4 54.08 17.27 -49.83
C LEU A 4 54.30 18.44 -50.81
N LYS A 5 53.18 18.95 -51.32
CA LYS A 5 52.82 20.38 -51.50
C LYS A 5 52.49 20.82 -52.93
N LYS A 6 51.18 21.05 -53.07
CA LYS A 6 50.54 22.33 -53.42
C LYS A 6 50.59 22.76 -54.89
N LYS A 7 49.37 22.98 -55.42
CA LYS A 7 48.78 24.26 -55.90
C LYS A 7 47.81 23.91 -57.06
N LEU A 8 46.58 24.40 -57.19
CA LEU A 8 45.85 25.49 -56.55
C LEU A 8 44.36 25.41 -57.03
N ILE A 9 43.40 25.51 -56.09
CA ILE A 9 42.13 26.30 -56.14
C ILE A 9 41.15 26.09 -57.34
N SER A 10 39.93 25.61 -57.09
CA SER A 10 38.74 26.48 -56.87
C SER A 10 37.42 25.71 -56.63
N PHE A 11 36.79 26.03 -55.48
CA PHE A 11 35.35 26.14 -55.19
C PHE A 11 34.33 25.32 -56.01
N LEU A 12 33.74 24.29 -55.38
CA LEU A 12 32.28 24.18 -55.23
C LEU A 12 31.94 23.12 -54.16
N SER A 13 31.28 23.60 -53.12
CA SER A 13 30.71 22.88 -51.99
C SER A 13 29.76 21.75 -52.41
N VAL A 14 30.09 20.51 -52.05
CA VAL A 14 29.15 19.38 -52.04
C VAL A 14 28.91 19.01 -50.58
N LEU A 15 27.76 19.43 -50.06
CA LEU A 15 27.15 18.93 -48.83
C LEU A 15 26.82 17.44 -49.04
N PRO A 16 27.22 16.49 -48.17
CA PRO A 16 26.55 15.20 -48.15
C PRO A 16 25.21 15.39 -47.42
N LEU A 17 24.12 15.22 -48.16
CA LEU A 17 22.78 15.02 -47.61
C LEU A 17 22.84 13.84 -46.63
N PHE A 18 22.81 14.11 -45.32
CA PHE A 18 22.33 13.15 -44.34
C PHE A 18 20.80 13.04 -44.52
N LEU A 19 20.37 12.13 -45.39
CA LEU A 19 19.00 11.62 -45.39
C LEU A 19 18.85 10.73 -44.16
N LEU A 20 18.50 11.34 -43.03
CA LEU A 20 17.85 10.64 -41.92
C LEU A 20 16.50 10.14 -42.45
N ALA A 21 16.47 8.89 -42.90
CA ALA A 21 15.21 8.19 -43.10
C ALA A 21 14.59 7.97 -41.71
N THR A 22 13.79 8.93 -41.25
CA THR A 22 12.86 8.72 -40.14
C THR A 22 11.82 7.72 -40.61
N THR A 23 12.06 6.43 -40.37
CA THR A 23 10.99 5.44 -40.41
C THR A 23 9.98 5.86 -39.35
N MET A 24 8.83 6.41 -39.75
CA MET A 24 7.67 6.55 -38.86
C MET A 24 7.39 5.17 -38.26
N GLN A 25 7.75 4.96 -37.00
CA GLN A 25 7.42 3.73 -36.31
C GLN A 25 5.90 3.68 -36.16
N ALA A 26 5.28 2.63 -36.67
CA ALA A 26 3.83 2.48 -36.62
C ALA A 26 3.39 2.37 -35.15
N GLN A 27 2.45 3.22 -34.73
CA GLN A 27 1.82 3.18 -33.40
C GLN A 27 1.51 1.75 -32.93
N THR A 28 2.00 1.36 -31.74
CA THR A 28 1.98 -0.03 -31.23
C THR A 28 0.60 -0.47 -30.72
N TYR A 29 -0.14 0.42 -30.04
CA TYR A 29 -1.39 0.09 -29.34
C TYR A 29 -2.60 0.83 -29.92
N TYR A 30 -3.79 0.23 -29.78
CA TYR A 30 -5.07 0.84 -30.15
C TYR A 30 -6.24 0.25 -29.35
N VAL A 31 -7.37 0.95 -29.31
CA VAL A 31 -8.63 0.44 -28.74
C VAL A 31 -9.55 -0.01 -29.88
N ASP A 32 -10.05 -1.24 -29.81
CA ASP A 32 -10.97 -1.78 -30.81
C ASP A 32 -12.43 -1.30 -30.63
N ASN A 33 -13.32 -1.67 -31.54
CA ASN A 33 -14.72 -1.28 -31.49
C ASN A 33 -15.54 -1.94 -30.36
N LYS A 34 -14.92 -2.82 -29.56
CA LYS A 34 -15.45 -3.46 -28.36
C LYS A 34 -14.81 -2.93 -27.07
N GLY A 35 -14.09 -1.81 -27.17
CA GLY A 35 -13.43 -1.19 -26.02
C GLY A 35 -12.24 -2.00 -25.49
N VAL A 36 -11.66 -2.89 -26.30
CA VAL A 36 -10.49 -3.69 -25.89
C VAL A 36 -9.22 -2.99 -26.33
N LEU A 37 -8.34 -2.70 -25.39
CA LEU A 37 -6.97 -2.25 -25.66
C LEU A 37 -6.15 -3.41 -26.22
N ARG A 38 -5.50 -3.20 -27.37
CA ARG A 38 -4.77 -4.22 -28.11
C ARG A 38 -3.42 -3.75 -28.60
N GLU A 39 -2.50 -4.70 -28.68
CA GLU A 39 -1.29 -4.55 -29.49
C GLU A 39 -1.67 -4.75 -30.97
N LYS A 40 -1.24 -3.83 -31.84
CA LYS A 40 -1.48 -3.92 -33.29
C LYS A 40 -0.85 -5.16 -33.90
N LYS A 41 0.36 -5.48 -33.46
CA LYS A 41 1.05 -6.70 -33.89
C LYS A 41 0.30 -7.90 -33.33
N GLY A 42 -0.37 -8.65 -34.20
CA GLY A 42 -1.09 -9.87 -33.81
C GLY A 42 -2.48 -9.64 -33.20
N ASN A 43 -2.95 -8.40 -33.05
CA ASN A 43 -4.32 -8.09 -32.62
C ASN A 43 -4.69 -8.70 -31.24
N LYS A 44 -3.71 -8.80 -30.34
CA LYS A 44 -3.89 -9.42 -29.03
C LYS A 44 -4.36 -8.42 -27.99
N GLU A 45 -5.21 -8.87 -27.06
CA GLU A 45 -5.48 -8.12 -25.83
C GLU A 45 -4.15 -7.93 -25.08
N VAL A 46 -3.98 -6.75 -24.49
CA VAL A 46 -2.88 -6.44 -23.58
C VAL A 46 -3.40 -6.05 -22.21
N SER A 47 -2.60 -6.32 -21.19
CA SER A 47 -2.84 -5.90 -19.81
C SER A 47 -1.57 -5.35 -19.16
N PHE A 48 -1.74 -4.31 -18.37
CA PHE A 48 -0.67 -3.50 -17.79
C PHE A 48 -0.92 -3.30 -16.31
N TYR A 49 0.10 -3.55 -15.48
CA TYR A 49 0.08 -3.36 -14.04
C TYR A 49 1.38 -2.71 -13.56
N GLY A 50 1.27 -1.75 -12.66
CA GLY A 50 2.43 -1.09 -12.06
C GLY A 50 2.05 0.08 -11.17
N VAL A 51 2.81 1.16 -11.25
CA VAL A 51 2.78 2.24 -10.25
C VAL A 51 2.77 3.63 -10.89
N ASN A 52 2.35 4.60 -10.08
CA ASN A 52 2.70 5.99 -10.21
C ASN A 52 3.98 6.28 -9.42
N TYR A 53 4.81 7.17 -9.96
CA TYR A 53 6.07 7.59 -9.36
C TYR A 53 6.40 9.02 -9.77
N THR A 54 6.71 9.85 -8.78
CA THR A 54 6.61 11.32 -8.84
C THR A 54 7.94 12.04 -8.66
N THR A 55 9.09 11.34 -8.52
CA THR A 55 10.42 11.96 -8.30
C THR A 55 10.78 13.13 -9.21
N PRO A 56 10.40 13.16 -10.50
CA PRO A 56 10.64 14.34 -11.33
C PRO A 56 9.90 15.61 -10.89
N PHE A 57 8.91 15.54 -9.98
CA PHE A 57 7.96 16.60 -9.67
C PHE A 57 7.69 16.75 -8.16
N ALA A 58 7.08 17.89 -7.80
CA ALA A 58 6.44 18.14 -6.50
C ALA A 58 7.27 17.73 -5.26
N HIS A 59 6.66 17.04 -4.29
CA HIS A 59 7.29 16.74 -3.00
C HIS A 59 8.53 15.87 -3.13
N ALA A 60 8.45 14.76 -3.88
CA ALA A 60 9.60 13.89 -4.09
C ALA A 60 10.79 14.68 -4.61
N TYR A 61 10.61 15.47 -5.68
CA TYR A 61 11.66 16.31 -6.24
C TYR A 61 12.30 17.22 -5.17
N ARG A 62 11.47 17.97 -4.44
CA ARG A 62 11.95 18.91 -3.41
C ARG A 62 12.68 18.19 -2.28
N MET A 63 12.19 17.03 -1.83
CA MET A 63 12.83 16.28 -0.75
C MET A 63 14.17 15.72 -1.18
N HIS A 64 14.28 15.14 -2.37
CA HIS A 64 15.56 14.66 -2.89
C HIS A 64 16.57 15.81 -2.98
N LYS A 65 16.16 16.98 -3.49
CA LYS A 65 17.00 18.20 -3.48
C LYS A 65 17.43 18.62 -2.08
N SER A 66 16.52 18.57 -1.10
CA SER A 66 16.83 18.94 0.28
C SER A 66 17.80 17.97 0.97
N LEU A 67 17.78 16.69 0.57
CA LEU A 67 18.70 15.66 1.05
C LEU A 67 20.03 15.66 0.29
N GLY A 68 20.13 16.41 -0.81
CA GLY A 68 21.34 16.48 -1.64
C GLY A 68 21.64 15.20 -2.42
N VAL A 69 20.62 14.37 -2.70
CA VAL A 69 20.77 13.13 -3.48
C VAL A 69 20.66 13.41 -4.98
N ASP A 70 21.33 12.61 -5.80
CA ASP A 70 21.23 12.69 -7.26
C ASP A 70 19.91 12.06 -7.74
N LEU A 71 19.05 12.88 -8.36
CA LEU A 71 17.71 12.44 -8.74
C LEU A 71 17.71 11.41 -9.88
N LYS A 72 18.71 11.43 -10.78
CA LYS A 72 18.82 10.43 -11.85
C LYS A 72 19.27 9.08 -11.28
N GLU A 73 20.19 9.10 -10.34
CA GLU A 73 20.58 7.89 -9.60
C GLU A 73 19.40 7.32 -8.79
N SER A 74 18.60 8.18 -8.13
CA SER A 74 17.38 7.74 -7.44
C SER A 74 16.37 7.11 -8.40
N ILE A 75 16.16 7.71 -9.58
CA ILE A 75 15.33 7.13 -10.65
C ILE A 75 15.86 5.75 -11.06
N ASP A 76 17.16 5.58 -11.27
CA ASP A 76 17.75 4.30 -11.65
C ASP A 76 17.47 3.22 -10.59
N LYS A 77 17.59 3.57 -9.30
CA LYS A 77 17.31 2.69 -8.17
C LYS A 77 15.85 2.22 -8.15
N ASP A 78 14.91 3.16 -8.26
CA ASP A 78 13.47 2.83 -8.19
C ASP A 78 13.00 2.06 -9.44
N VAL A 79 13.50 2.41 -10.63
CA VAL A 79 13.18 1.68 -11.88
C VAL A 79 13.70 0.25 -11.85
N TYR A 80 14.86 -0.01 -11.22
CA TYR A 80 15.32 -1.37 -10.97
C TYR A 80 14.31 -2.15 -10.11
N HIS A 81 13.80 -1.56 -9.02
CA HIS A 81 12.77 -2.20 -8.20
C HIS A 81 11.48 -2.46 -9.01
N PHE A 82 11.05 -1.55 -9.87
CA PHE A 82 9.87 -1.78 -10.72
C PHE A 82 10.05 -3.01 -11.62
N ALA A 83 11.22 -3.13 -12.25
CA ALA A 83 11.57 -4.29 -13.06
C ALA A 83 11.60 -5.58 -12.22
N ARG A 84 12.19 -5.54 -11.03
CA ARG A 84 12.29 -6.71 -10.13
C ARG A 84 10.93 -7.20 -9.64
N LEU A 85 10.01 -6.27 -9.36
CA LEU A 85 8.62 -6.53 -9.00
C LEU A 85 7.77 -6.98 -10.19
N GLY A 86 8.32 -6.96 -11.41
CA GLY A 86 7.64 -7.44 -12.61
C GLY A 86 6.56 -6.48 -13.11
N PHE A 87 6.64 -5.20 -12.76
CA PHE A 87 5.76 -4.18 -13.32
C PHE A 87 6.02 -4.02 -14.82
N ASN A 88 4.96 -3.79 -15.58
CA ASN A 88 5.03 -3.50 -17.01
C ASN A 88 4.31 -2.19 -17.37
N ALA A 89 3.88 -1.41 -16.38
CA ALA A 89 3.17 -0.16 -16.53
C ALA A 89 3.72 0.94 -15.62
N TYR A 90 3.84 2.14 -16.16
CA TYR A 90 4.12 3.37 -15.43
C TYR A 90 3.13 4.44 -15.88
N ARG A 91 2.47 5.07 -14.90
CA ARG A 91 1.60 6.23 -15.14
C ARG A 91 2.03 7.38 -14.26
N VAL A 92 1.97 8.61 -14.75
CA VAL A 92 2.09 9.79 -13.88
C VAL A 92 1.24 10.92 -14.40
N HIS A 93 0.69 11.71 -13.48
CA HIS A 93 0.24 13.05 -13.82
C HIS A 93 1.38 14.04 -13.70
N VAL A 94 1.45 14.96 -14.65
CA VAL A 94 2.48 15.98 -14.68
C VAL A 94 1.92 17.25 -14.04
N TRP A 95 2.72 17.88 -13.19
CA TRP A 95 2.43 19.20 -12.65
C TRP A 95 2.73 20.23 -13.74
N ASP A 96 1.72 20.56 -14.55
CA ASP A 96 1.84 21.54 -15.62
C ASP A 96 2.41 22.89 -15.14
N VAL A 97 2.16 23.25 -13.89
CA VAL A 97 2.74 24.43 -13.22
C VAL A 97 4.27 24.42 -13.16
N GLU A 98 4.91 23.25 -13.12
CA GLU A 98 6.36 23.09 -13.02
C GLU A 98 7.05 23.06 -14.40
N ILE A 99 6.33 22.88 -15.50
CA ILE A 99 6.90 22.71 -16.85
C ILE A 99 6.22 23.54 -17.95
N SER A 100 5.43 24.54 -17.59
CA SER A 100 4.80 25.44 -18.56
C SER A 100 4.83 26.89 -18.11
N ASP A 101 4.57 27.82 -19.03
CA ASP A 101 4.21 29.20 -18.70
C ASP A 101 2.69 29.42 -18.65
N VAL A 102 2.27 30.66 -18.34
CA VAL A 102 0.86 31.04 -18.21
C VAL A 102 0.11 30.93 -19.55
N GLU A 103 0.83 31.12 -20.65
CA GLU A 103 0.32 30.91 -22.00
C GLU A 103 0.30 29.43 -22.38
N GLY A 104 0.81 28.51 -21.57
CA GLY A 104 0.87 27.08 -21.89
C GLY A 104 1.92 26.73 -22.94
N ASN A 105 3.00 27.50 -23.06
CA ASN A 105 4.22 27.00 -23.70
C ASN A 105 4.91 26.01 -22.76
N LEU A 106 5.36 24.89 -23.31
CA LEU A 106 6.20 23.93 -22.61
C LEU A 106 7.57 24.57 -22.33
N ILE A 107 8.07 24.42 -21.11
CA ILE A 107 9.37 24.90 -20.67
C ILE A 107 10.31 23.71 -20.52
N GLU A 108 11.42 23.74 -21.24
CA GLU A 108 12.53 22.81 -21.01
C GLU A 108 13.29 23.22 -19.75
N ASN A 109 13.19 22.39 -18.72
CA ASN A 109 13.83 22.60 -17.43
C ASN A 109 14.22 21.25 -16.79
N GLU A 110 14.72 21.29 -15.56
CA GLU A 110 15.15 20.08 -14.85
C GLU A 110 14.02 19.06 -14.64
N HIS A 111 12.79 19.50 -14.38
CA HIS A 111 11.65 18.59 -14.21
C HIS A 111 11.35 17.80 -15.48
N LEU A 112 11.35 18.48 -16.64
CA LEU A 112 11.15 17.82 -17.93
C LEU A 112 12.32 16.90 -18.29
N ASP A 113 13.57 17.31 -18.01
CA ASP A 113 14.77 16.47 -18.20
C ASP A 113 14.72 15.19 -17.34
N LEU A 114 14.25 15.28 -16.09
CA LEU A 114 14.08 14.13 -15.21
C LEU A 114 12.95 13.20 -15.68
N LEU A 115 11.83 13.75 -16.15
CA LEU A 115 10.77 12.94 -16.77
C LEU A 115 11.29 12.22 -18.02
N ASP A 116 12.06 12.90 -18.86
CA ASP A 116 12.65 12.31 -20.06
C ASP A 116 13.67 11.21 -19.73
N TYR A 117 14.51 11.42 -18.72
CA TYR A 117 15.43 10.41 -18.23
C TYR A 117 14.68 9.19 -17.70
N LEU A 118 13.65 9.39 -16.88
CA LEU A 118 12.80 8.33 -16.36
C LEU A 118 12.15 7.52 -17.49
N VAL A 119 11.65 8.17 -18.54
CA VAL A 119 11.13 7.48 -19.74
C VAL A 119 12.17 6.57 -20.36
N ALA A 120 13.41 7.04 -20.56
CA ALA A 120 14.47 6.22 -21.12
C ALA A 120 14.76 4.99 -20.25
N LYS A 121 14.80 5.15 -18.92
CA LYS A 121 15.04 4.06 -17.97
C LYS A 121 13.92 3.04 -17.90
N LEU A 122 12.66 3.49 -17.91
CA LEU A 122 11.51 2.59 -17.98
C LEU A 122 11.52 1.75 -19.26
N LYS A 123 11.91 2.33 -20.40
CA LYS A 123 12.02 1.63 -21.69
C LYS A 123 13.13 0.58 -21.69
N GLU A 124 14.29 0.87 -21.11
CA GLU A 124 15.36 -0.12 -20.91
C GLU A 124 14.86 -1.38 -20.17
N ARG A 125 13.84 -1.21 -19.31
CA ARG A 125 13.20 -2.28 -18.54
C ARG A 125 11.89 -2.81 -19.12
N ASN A 126 11.54 -2.43 -20.36
CA ASN A 126 10.31 -2.85 -21.04
C ASN A 126 9.01 -2.44 -20.30
N ILE A 127 9.04 -1.35 -19.54
CA ILE A 127 7.87 -0.80 -18.84
C ILE A 127 7.15 0.20 -19.76
N LYS A 128 5.83 0.02 -19.93
CA LYS A 128 5.01 0.87 -20.82
C LYS A 128 4.51 2.11 -20.11
N LEU A 129 4.18 3.13 -20.89
CA LEU A 129 3.91 4.47 -20.41
C LEU A 129 2.44 4.85 -20.66
N LEU A 130 1.83 5.50 -19.68
CA LEU A 130 0.60 6.27 -19.84
C LEU A 130 0.78 7.61 -19.15
N PHE A 131 0.69 8.71 -19.89
CA PHE A 131 0.88 10.04 -19.30
C PHE A 131 -0.44 10.76 -19.09
N THR A 132 -0.51 11.49 -17.98
CA THR A 132 -1.54 12.47 -17.71
C THR A 132 -0.92 13.87 -17.73
N PRO A 133 -0.90 14.59 -18.87
CA PRO A 133 -0.05 15.77 -19.02
C PRO A 133 -0.38 16.96 -18.12
N MET A 134 -1.58 17.01 -17.53
CA MET A 134 -2.07 18.18 -16.78
C MET A 134 -2.71 17.77 -15.46
N ALA A 135 -2.53 18.58 -14.42
CA ALA A 135 -3.13 18.36 -13.09
C ALA A 135 -4.10 19.47 -12.68
N TYR A 136 -3.95 20.73 -13.11
CA TYR A 136 -4.84 21.85 -12.74
C TYR A 136 -4.77 22.34 -11.28
N TRP A 137 -3.75 21.92 -10.53
CA TRP A 137 -3.45 22.44 -9.19
C TRP A 137 -1.94 22.61 -9.00
N GLY A 138 -1.54 23.26 -7.90
CA GLY A 138 -0.14 23.52 -7.59
C GLY A 138 0.64 22.27 -7.15
N ASN A 139 1.91 22.45 -6.82
CA ASN A 139 2.82 21.37 -6.44
C ASN A 139 2.94 21.17 -4.91
N GLY A 140 1.99 21.72 -4.15
CA GLY A 140 2.17 22.01 -2.73
C GLY A 140 2.20 20.80 -1.81
N TYR A 141 1.39 19.76 -2.02
CA TYR A 141 1.24 18.68 -1.04
C TYR A 141 2.59 18.03 -0.65
N PRO A 142 2.85 17.74 0.65
CA PRO A 142 2.08 18.13 1.84
C PRO A 142 2.42 19.56 2.35
N GLU A 143 3.34 20.26 1.71
CA GLU A 143 3.62 21.69 1.91
C GLU A 143 2.55 22.63 1.29
N ARG A 144 2.87 23.93 1.19
CA ARG A 144 2.07 24.92 0.46
C ARG A 144 2.51 24.98 -0.99
N ASP A 145 1.58 25.31 -1.89
CA ASP A 145 1.89 25.55 -3.30
C ASP A 145 2.95 26.65 -3.46
N ASP A 146 3.90 26.42 -4.38
CA ASP A 146 4.83 27.46 -4.81
C ASP A 146 4.14 28.39 -5.82
N ASN A 147 3.63 29.50 -5.32
CA ASN A 147 2.97 30.52 -6.13
C ASN A 147 3.92 31.32 -7.04
N SER A 148 5.23 31.05 -7.02
CA SER A 148 6.19 31.65 -7.95
C SER A 148 6.33 30.90 -9.28
N LEU A 149 5.72 29.71 -9.38
CA LEU A 149 5.77 28.89 -10.58
C LEU A 149 5.04 29.53 -11.78
N PRO A 150 5.58 29.40 -13.01
CA PRO A 150 5.10 30.14 -14.16
C PRO A 150 3.89 29.52 -14.87
N GLY A 151 3.51 28.27 -14.60
CA GLY A 151 2.53 27.56 -15.44
C GLY A 151 1.08 28.01 -15.29
N PHE A 152 0.28 27.78 -16.32
CA PHE A 152 -1.09 28.31 -16.42
C PHE A 152 -2.03 27.94 -15.27
N SER A 153 -1.84 26.79 -14.61
CA SER A 153 -2.67 26.42 -13.45
C SER A 153 -2.33 27.19 -12.16
N THR A 154 -1.34 28.08 -12.16
CA THR A 154 -1.14 29.08 -11.09
C THR A 154 -2.03 30.31 -11.28
N LYS A 155 -2.48 30.59 -12.51
CA LYS A 155 -3.36 31.72 -12.85
C LYS A 155 -4.84 31.37 -12.72
N TRP A 156 -5.23 30.19 -13.19
CA TRP A 156 -6.62 29.74 -13.19
C TRP A 156 -6.81 28.57 -12.23
N ASN A 157 -7.82 28.65 -11.38
CA ASN A 157 -8.14 27.53 -10.51
C ASN A 157 -8.75 26.36 -11.30
N LYS A 158 -8.87 25.20 -10.65
CA LYS A 158 -9.38 23.94 -11.22
C LYS A 158 -10.77 24.03 -11.88
N GLN A 159 -11.62 24.99 -11.49
CA GLN A 159 -12.93 25.23 -12.13
C GLN A 159 -12.83 26.18 -13.32
N GLU A 160 -11.97 27.18 -13.24
CA GLU A 160 -11.79 28.19 -14.27
C GLU A 160 -11.06 27.62 -15.49
N VAL A 161 -10.07 26.76 -15.25
CA VAL A 161 -9.19 26.22 -16.31
C VAL A 161 -9.97 25.45 -17.38
N THR A 162 -11.07 24.79 -17.03
CA THR A 162 -11.91 24.06 -18.01
C THR A 162 -12.97 24.92 -18.69
N ARG A 163 -13.13 26.18 -18.27
CA ARG A 163 -14.24 27.07 -18.69
C ARG A 163 -13.79 28.34 -19.40
N GLN A 164 -12.69 28.94 -18.97
CA GLN A 164 -12.20 30.19 -19.55
C GLN A 164 -11.49 29.93 -20.87
N GLU A 165 -11.86 30.66 -21.91
CA GLU A 165 -11.33 30.44 -23.26
C GLU A 165 -9.81 30.62 -23.31
N GLU A 166 -9.25 31.62 -22.61
CA GLU A 166 -7.79 31.82 -22.57
C GLU A 166 -7.08 30.62 -21.93
N ALA A 167 -7.65 30.05 -20.87
CA ALA A 167 -7.11 28.87 -20.20
C ALA A 167 -7.18 27.62 -21.10
N ILE A 168 -8.30 27.45 -21.82
CA ILE A 168 -8.47 26.34 -22.77
C ILE A 168 -7.46 26.45 -23.91
N VAL A 169 -7.22 27.66 -24.44
CA VAL A 169 -6.21 27.89 -25.48
C VAL A 169 -4.80 27.61 -24.96
N ALA A 170 -4.48 27.95 -23.71
CA ALA A 170 -3.21 27.61 -23.08
C ALA A 170 -3.01 26.08 -23.00
N GLN A 171 -4.04 25.34 -22.57
CA GLN A 171 -4.01 23.87 -22.55
C GLN A 171 -3.84 23.26 -23.95
N GLU A 172 -4.54 23.78 -24.97
CA GLU A 172 -4.38 23.30 -26.35
C GLU A 172 -2.94 23.51 -26.85
N ARG A 173 -2.32 24.65 -26.51
CA ARG A 173 -0.93 24.96 -26.83
C ARG A 173 0.01 23.99 -26.12
N PHE A 174 -0.17 23.82 -24.81
CA PHE A 174 0.63 22.94 -23.97
C PHE A 174 0.56 21.50 -24.45
N LEU A 175 -0.64 20.94 -24.65
CA LEU A 175 -0.82 19.56 -25.12
C LEU A 175 -0.17 19.32 -26.49
N LYS A 176 -0.25 20.28 -27.42
CA LYS A 176 0.42 20.17 -28.73
C LYS A 176 1.94 20.10 -28.60
N GLN A 177 2.51 20.94 -27.73
CA GLN A 177 3.95 20.99 -27.48
C GLN A 177 4.41 19.75 -26.71
N PHE A 178 3.73 19.39 -25.62
CA PHE A 178 4.05 18.23 -24.78
C PHE A 178 4.10 16.93 -25.58
N VAL A 179 3.06 16.60 -26.37
CA VAL A 179 3.09 15.35 -27.16
C VAL A 179 4.09 15.41 -28.33
N SER A 180 4.50 16.61 -28.76
CA SER A 180 5.50 16.78 -29.83
C SER A 180 6.92 16.89 -29.30
N HIS A 181 7.10 16.98 -27.98
CA HIS A 181 8.39 17.05 -27.31
C HIS A 181 9.23 15.83 -27.66
N VAL A 182 10.47 16.07 -28.10
CA VAL A 182 11.44 15.03 -28.43
C VAL A 182 12.28 14.77 -27.20
N ASN A 183 12.10 13.61 -26.60
CA ASN A 183 12.90 13.21 -25.45
C ASN A 183 14.38 13.10 -25.88
N PRO A 184 15.30 13.85 -25.25
CA PRO A 184 16.70 13.90 -25.67
C PRO A 184 17.47 12.58 -25.41
N TYR A 185 17.00 11.73 -24.50
CA TYR A 185 17.61 10.43 -24.18
C TYR A 185 17.19 9.33 -25.15
N THR A 186 16.01 9.43 -25.75
CA THR A 186 15.51 8.42 -26.72
C THR A 186 15.57 8.91 -28.17
N GLY A 187 15.59 10.23 -28.38
CA GLY A 187 15.50 10.86 -29.70
C GLY A 187 14.10 10.73 -30.34
N ILE A 188 13.09 10.35 -29.57
CA ILE A 188 11.72 10.07 -30.06
C ILE A 188 10.75 11.07 -29.44
N ALA A 189 9.83 11.60 -30.26
CA ALA A 189 8.75 12.43 -29.77
C ALA A 189 7.74 11.60 -28.97
N TYR A 190 7.17 12.13 -27.88
CA TYR A 190 6.19 11.39 -27.08
C TYR A 190 4.99 10.84 -27.89
N LYS A 191 4.52 11.58 -28.89
CA LYS A 191 3.44 11.13 -29.80
C LYS A 191 3.81 9.93 -30.68
N ASP A 192 5.10 9.66 -30.85
CA ASP A 192 5.70 8.63 -31.71
C ASP A 192 6.39 7.53 -30.88
N GLU A 193 6.33 7.61 -29.55
CA GLU A 193 6.96 6.68 -28.62
C GLU A 193 6.25 5.31 -28.64
N PRO A 194 6.91 4.23 -29.13
CA PRO A 194 6.27 2.92 -29.27
C PRO A 194 5.82 2.28 -27.95
N ASP A 195 6.43 2.66 -26.82
CA ASP A 195 6.09 2.18 -25.48
C ASP A 195 5.00 3.03 -24.81
N MET A 196 4.56 4.13 -25.43
CA MET A 196 3.44 4.95 -24.97
C MET A 196 2.10 4.33 -25.38
N VAL A 197 1.37 3.85 -24.38
CA VAL A 197 0.08 3.17 -24.53
C VAL A 197 -1.07 4.18 -24.57
N GLY A 198 -0.93 5.33 -23.90
CA GLY A 198 -2.02 6.28 -23.74
C GLY A 198 -1.62 7.66 -23.26
N PHE A 199 -2.44 8.65 -23.61
CA PHE A 199 -2.50 9.93 -22.89
C PHE A 199 -3.87 10.09 -22.24
N GLU A 200 -3.93 10.20 -20.92
CA GLU A 200 -5.11 10.73 -20.23
C GLU A 200 -5.02 12.25 -20.23
N ILE A 201 -6.02 12.96 -20.73
CA ILE A 201 -5.89 14.41 -20.99
C ILE A 201 -5.49 15.19 -19.73
N ASN A 202 -6.08 14.87 -18.59
CA ASN A 202 -5.80 15.55 -17.34
C ASN A 202 -6.22 14.73 -16.11
N ASN A 203 -5.61 15.04 -14.97
CA ASN A 203 -5.90 14.41 -13.70
C ASN A 203 -7.14 15.06 -13.08
N GLU A 204 -8.10 14.23 -12.65
CA GLU A 204 -9.24 14.62 -11.81
C GLU A 204 -9.94 15.96 -12.15
N PRO A 205 -10.42 16.21 -13.39
CA PRO A 205 -10.97 17.51 -13.79
C PRO A 205 -12.18 17.92 -12.95
N THR A 206 -12.38 19.24 -12.79
CA THR A 206 -13.74 19.74 -12.53
C THR A 206 -14.43 20.00 -13.85
N ASN A 207 -15.47 19.21 -14.13
CA ASN A 207 -16.26 19.34 -15.35
C ASN A 207 -17.41 20.33 -15.19
N ASP A 208 -17.89 20.86 -16.30
CA ASP A 208 -19.06 21.74 -16.30
C ASP A 208 -20.34 20.98 -15.92
N THR A 209 -21.34 21.70 -15.40
CA THR A 209 -22.64 21.12 -15.06
C THR A 209 -23.52 20.89 -16.29
N GLU A 210 -23.25 21.57 -17.42
CA GLU A 210 -23.86 21.32 -18.73
C GLU A 210 -23.09 20.21 -19.49
N PRO A 211 -23.69 19.02 -19.69
CA PRO A 211 -22.99 17.89 -20.31
C PRO A 211 -22.51 18.15 -21.75
N ALA A 212 -23.18 19.03 -22.48
CA ALA A 212 -22.78 19.41 -23.83
C ALA A 212 -21.49 20.23 -23.83
N PHE A 213 -21.27 21.10 -22.84
CA PHE A 213 -20.02 21.84 -22.68
C PHE A 213 -18.87 20.89 -22.37
N THR A 214 -19.06 19.95 -21.44
CA THR A 214 -18.08 18.90 -21.12
C THR A 214 -17.66 18.15 -22.39
N THR A 215 -18.61 17.71 -23.21
CA THR A 215 -18.29 17.01 -24.48
C THR A 215 -17.48 17.89 -25.44
N ARG A 216 -17.82 19.19 -25.56
CA ARG A 216 -17.10 20.13 -26.43
C ARG A 216 -15.67 20.34 -25.95
N TYR A 217 -15.47 20.61 -24.66
CA TYR A 217 -14.15 20.81 -24.06
C TYR A 217 -13.25 19.59 -24.27
N VAL A 218 -13.71 18.39 -23.92
CA VAL A 218 -12.94 17.15 -24.11
C VAL A 218 -12.56 16.97 -25.59
N ASN A 219 -13.50 17.22 -26.51
CA ASN A 219 -13.22 17.12 -27.94
C ASN A 219 -12.18 18.14 -28.44
N ARG A 220 -12.11 19.33 -27.84
CA ARG A 220 -11.05 20.32 -28.16
C ARG A 220 -9.69 19.84 -27.73
N MET A 221 -9.56 19.29 -26.52
CA MET A 221 -8.31 18.72 -26.02
C MET A 221 -7.86 17.52 -26.88
N VAL A 222 -8.79 16.62 -27.23
CA VAL A 222 -8.53 15.54 -28.18
C VAL A 222 -8.05 16.09 -29.53
N GLN A 223 -8.71 17.12 -30.05
CA GLN A 223 -8.33 17.74 -31.33
C GLN A 223 -6.93 18.36 -31.26
N ALA A 224 -6.57 19.01 -30.15
CA ALA A 224 -5.23 19.56 -29.95
C ALA A 224 -4.16 18.47 -30.07
N ILE A 225 -4.32 17.36 -29.36
CA ILE A 225 -3.40 16.20 -29.45
C ILE A 225 -3.40 15.61 -30.85
N ARG A 226 -4.57 15.32 -31.44
CA ARG A 226 -4.68 14.69 -32.77
C ARG A 226 -4.14 15.57 -33.90
N SER A 227 -4.16 16.90 -33.75
CA SER A 227 -3.65 17.84 -34.76
C SER A 227 -2.14 17.75 -34.98
N THR A 228 -1.39 17.17 -34.04
CA THR A 228 0.07 16.96 -34.15
C THR A 228 0.45 15.71 -34.96
N GLY A 229 -0.55 14.93 -35.38
CA GLY A 229 -0.38 13.61 -36.01
C GLY A 229 -0.43 12.44 -35.02
N CYS A 230 -0.55 12.70 -33.72
CA CYS A 230 -0.58 11.67 -32.67
C CYS A 230 -1.67 10.61 -32.92
N ARG A 231 -1.28 9.33 -32.91
CA ARG A 231 -2.17 8.17 -33.09
C ARG A 231 -2.32 7.31 -31.82
N ILE A 232 -1.67 7.68 -30.73
CA ILE A 232 -1.76 7.02 -29.42
C ILE A 232 -3.20 7.13 -28.88
N PRO A 233 -3.77 6.10 -28.25
CA PRO A 233 -5.06 6.19 -27.55
C PRO A 233 -5.14 7.39 -26.58
N ILE A 234 -6.27 8.09 -26.58
CA ILE A 234 -6.52 9.23 -25.69
C ILE A 234 -7.63 8.87 -24.70
N PHE A 235 -7.36 9.05 -23.41
CA PHE A 235 -8.26 8.75 -22.31
C PHE A 235 -8.72 10.03 -21.60
N TYR A 236 -9.79 9.93 -20.82
CA TYR A 236 -10.26 11.02 -19.98
C TYR A 236 -10.69 10.49 -18.62
N ASN A 237 -10.38 11.25 -17.58
CA ASN A 237 -10.75 10.91 -16.21
C ASN A 237 -12.25 11.05 -15.99
N MET A 238 -12.88 9.94 -15.63
CA MET A 238 -14.33 9.84 -15.44
C MET A 238 -14.72 9.69 -13.98
N SER A 239 -13.78 9.51 -13.04
CA SER A 239 -14.11 9.25 -11.63
C SER A 239 -14.78 10.44 -10.93
N HIS A 240 -14.66 11.65 -11.48
CA HIS A 240 -15.26 12.87 -10.95
C HIS A 240 -16.52 13.26 -11.74
N ASN A 241 -17.48 13.90 -11.06
CA ASN A 241 -18.73 14.40 -11.63
C ASN A 241 -19.67 13.34 -12.24
N ILE A 242 -19.62 12.10 -11.75
CA ILE A 242 -20.64 11.05 -11.98
C ILE A 242 -21.83 11.26 -11.01
N PRO A 243 -23.09 11.04 -11.43
CA PRO A 243 -23.52 10.55 -12.75
C PRO A 243 -23.81 11.67 -13.78
N GLN A 244 -23.71 12.94 -13.39
CA GLN A 244 -24.18 14.08 -14.20
C GLN A 244 -23.53 14.15 -15.59
N ASN A 245 -22.22 13.89 -15.69
CA ASN A 245 -21.48 14.00 -16.95
C ASN A 245 -21.24 12.66 -17.66
N THR A 246 -21.76 11.55 -17.15
CA THR A 246 -21.36 10.22 -17.63
C THR A 246 -21.63 10.06 -19.14
N GLN A 247 -22.84 10.36 -19.63
CA GLN A 247 -23.13 10.22 -21.07
C GLN A 247 -22.30 11.17 -21.95
N ALA A 248 -21.89 12.34 -21.43
CA ALA A 248 -21.03 13.29 -22.15
C ALA A 248 -19.63 12.72 -22.42
N PHE A 249 -19.01 12.08 -21.41
CA PHE A 249 -17.70 11.45 -21.58
C PHE A 249 -17.72 10.38 -22.68
N TYR A 250 -18.78 9.57 -22.75
CA TYR A 250 -18.92 8.51 -23.76
C TYR A 250 -19.39 9.01 -25.14
N ASN A 251 -19.86 10.26 -25.23
CA ASN A 251 -20.09 10.95 -26.50
C ASN A 251 -18.83 11.61 -27.06
N ALA A 252 -17.83 11.88 -26.21
CA ALA A 252 -16.56 12.46 -26.63
C ALA A 252 -15.72 11.51 -27.49
N LYS A 253 -14.83 12.09 -28.29
CA LYS A 253 -13.93 11.41 -29.25
C LYS A 253 -12.68 10.82 -28.59
N ILE A 254 -12.79 10.37 -27.34
CA ILE A 254 -11.75 9.65 -26.59
C ILE A 254 -11.79 8.16 -26.92
N ASP A 255 -10.74 7.41 -26.59
CA ASP A 255 -10.62 5.97 -26.82
C ASP A 255 -10.97 5.16 -25.56
N GLY A 256 -10.94 5.76 -24.37
CA GLY A 256 -11.25 5.09 -23.11
C GLY A 256 -11.56 6.06 -21.97
N GLY A 257 -12.12 5.52 -20.89
CA GLY A 257 -12.30 6.20 -19.62
C GLY A 257 -11.30 5.72 -18.59
N THR A 258 -10.87 6.60 -17.70
CA THR A 258 -10.05 6.23 -16.55
C THR A 258 -10.80 6.40 -15.24
N PHE A 259 -10.43 5.56 -14.29
CA PHE A 259 -11.10 5.34 -13.02
C PHE A 259 -10.08 5.26 -11.89
N GLN A 260 -10.52 5.51 -10.66
CA GLN A 260 -9.74 5.29 -9.45
C GLN A 260 -10.43 4.35 -8.47
N TRP A 261 -9.68 3.86 -7.47
CA TRP A 261 -10.23 3.08 -6.37
C TRP A 261 -9.44 3.20 -5.06
N TYR A 262 -10.06 3.80 -4.05
CA TYR A 262 -9.56 3.83 -2.66
C TYR A 262 -10.62 3.21 -1.74
N PRO A 263 -10.69 1.88 -1.63
CA PRO A 263 -11.76 1.16 -0.92
C PRO A 263 -11.76 1.41 0.60
N SER A 264 -10.61 1.81 1.16
CA SER A 264 -10.41 2.09 2.59
C SER A 264 -10.35 3.59 2.90
N GLY A 265 -10.82 4.46 1.99
CA GLY A 265 -10.64 5.90 2.11
C GLY A 265 -9.17 6.30 2.01
N LEU A 266 -8.82 7.50 2.45
CA LEU A 266 -7.45 8.03 2.45
C LEU A 266 -7.16 8.75 3.78
N VAL A 267 -5.88 8.83 4.16
CA VAL A 267 -5.37 9.69 5.25
C VAL A 267 -6.04 9.40 6.60
N ALA A 268 -6.09 8.12 6.99
CA ALA A 268 -6.55 7.70 8.32
C ALA A 268 -5.67 8.25 9.47
N ASN A 269 -4.43 8.65 9.16
CA ASN A 269 -3.38 9.02 10.12
C ASN A 269 -2.98 7.89 11.08
N ARG A 270 -3.24 6.63 10.68
CA ARG A 270 -2.90 5.40 11.38
C ARG A 270 -3.12 4.20 10.47
N THR A 271 -2.50 3.08 10.79
CA THR A 271 -2.79 1.79 10.19
C THR A 271 -4.27 1.42 10.43
N ARG A 272 -4.99 1.10 9.37
CA ARG A 272 -6.34 0.52 9.42
C ARG A 272 -6.25 -0.98 9.69
N LYS A 273 -7.06 -1.44 10.63
CA LYS A 273 -7.15 -2.85 11.04
C LYS A 273 -8.51 -3.44 10.69
N GLY A 274 -8.61 -4.76 10.63
CA GLY A 274 -9.80 -5.50 10.23
C GLY A 274 -9.71 -6.03 8.79
N ASN A 275 -10.67 -6.90 8.45
CA ASN A 275 -10.72 -7.55 7.14
C ASN A 275 -11.41 -6.67 6.07
N PHE A 276 -10.65 -6.22 5.07
CA PHE A 276 -11.13 -5.39 3.97
C PHE A 276 -11.48 -6.18 2.69
N LEU A 277 -11.39 -7.52 2.68
CA LEU A 277 -11.74 -8.31 1.49
C LEU A 277 -13.18 -8.08 1.00
N PRO A 278 -14.21 -7.95 1.86
CA PRO A 278 -15.55 -7.58 1.40
C PRO A 278 -15.63 -6.22 0.68
N ALA A 279 -14.74 -5.28 1.00
CA ALA A 279 -14.72 -3.95 0.40
C ALA A 279 -14.11 -3.93 -1.02
N VAL A 280 -13.42 -5.01 -1.41
CA VAL A 280 -12.78 -5.16 -2.74
C VAL A 280 -13.35 -6.32 -3.55
N ASP A 281 -14.41 -6.95 -3.06
CA ASP A 281 -15.11 -8.07 -3.72
C ASP A 281 -15.59 -7.69 -5.13
N SER A 282 -16.12 -6.47 -5.31
CA SER A 282 -16.61 -6.00 -6.60
C SER A 282 -16.30 -4.53 -6.87
N TYR A 283 -16.12 -4.21 -8.15
CA TYR A 283 -16.06 -2.83 -8.66
C TYR A 283 -17.24 -2.61 -9.63
N PRO A 284 -18.42 -2.23 -9.12
CA PRO A 284 -19.58 -2.00 -9.97
C PRO A 284 -19.43 -0.69 -10.75
N ILE A 285 -19.79 -0.72 -12.03
CA ILE A 285 -19.90 0.48 -12.87
C ILE A 285 -21.39 0.73 -13.14
N PRO A 286 -22.10 1.54 -12.33
CA PRO A 286 -23.56 1.62 -12.36
C PRO A 286 -24.13 2.17 -13.68
N PHE A 287 -23.28 2.74 -14.53
CA PHE A 287 -23.63 3.31 -15.82
C PHE A 287 -23.09 2.51 -17.00
N GLU A 288 -22.71 1.25 -16.83
CA GLU A 288 -22.22 0.41 -17.94
C GLU A 288 -23.24 0.22 -19.09
N HIS A 289 -24.52 0.50 -18.82
CA HIS A 289 -25.62 0.38 -19.78
C HIS A 289 -25.74 1.56 -20.76
N ILE A 290 -24.97 2.65 -20.58
CA ILE A 290 -25.10 3.85 -21.41
C ILE A 290 -24.57 3.65 -22.84
N LYS A 291 -25.02 4.52 -23.76
CA LYS A 291 -24.59 4.46 -25.16
C LYS A 291 -23.09 4.69 -25.27
N ASN A 292 -22.45 3.86 -26.10
CA ASN A 292 -21.00 3.81 -26.39
C ASN A 292 -20.11 3.29 -25.27
N PHE A 293 -20.64 2.85 -24.12
CA PHE A 293 -19.82 2.28 -23.04
C PHE A 293 -18.90 1.16 -23.53
N ASN A 294 -19.48 0.15 -24.18
CA ASN A 294 -18.78 -1.02 -24.73
C ASN A 294 -17.82 -0.71 -25.91
N LYS A 295 -17.60 0.57 -26.26
CA LYS A 295 -16.65 0.99 -27.31
C LYS A 295 -15.42 1.69 -26.75
N LYS A 296 -15.34 1.85 -25.43
CA LYS A 296 -14.28 2.58 -24.74
C LYS A 296 -13.51 1.62 -23.83
N ALA A 297 -12.19 1.75 -23.80
CA ALA A 297 -11.37 0.99 -22.86
C ALA A 297 -11.54 1.50 -21.43
N LEU A 298 -11.33 0.61 -20.46
CA LEU A 298 -11.40 0.89 -19.04
C LEU A 298 -9.99 0.82 -18.45
N ILE A 299 -9.57 1.89 -17.78
CA ILE A 299 -8.25 2.06 -17.17
C ILE A 299 -8.41 2.46 -15.70
N VAL A 300 -7.60 1.88 -14.82
CA VAL A 300 -7.43 2.38 -13.45
C VAL A 300 -6.12 3.18 -13.41
N TYR A 301 -6.23 4.49 -13.31
CA TYR A 301 -5.06 5.38 -13.33
C TYR A 301 -4.39 5.49 -11.95
N GLU A 302 -5.20 5.42 -10.89
CA GLU A 302 -4.78 5.46 -9.50
C GLU A 302 -5.65 4.52 -8.64
N PHE A 303 -5.03 3.71 -7.81
CA PHE A 303 -5.73 2.97 -6.77
C PHE A 303 -4.76 2.69 -5.63
N ASP A 304 -5.29 2.50 -4.43
CA ASP A 304 -4.53 1.95 -3.31
C ASP A 304 -5.48 1.44 -2.21
N PRO A 305 -5.17 0.30 -1.57
CA PRO A 305 -5.72 -0.08 -0.27
C PRO A 305 -5.09 0.79 0.83
N ALA A 306 -5.36 2.10 0.77
CA ALA A 306 -4.73 3.10 1.61
C ALA A 306 -4.85 2.81 3.10
N ASP A 307 -3.78 3.14 3.81
CA ASP A 307 -3.58 2.94 5.25
C ASP A 307 -3.61 1.47 5.71
N ILE A 308 -3.57 0.50 4.79
CA ILE A 308 -3.49 -0.94 5.12
C ILE A 308 -2.04 -1.41 5.01
N ALA A 309 -1.53 -1.96 6.12
CA ALA A 309 -0.18 -2.50 6.22
C ALA A 309 -0.04 -3.91 5.62
N ASP A 310 -1.07 -4.74 5.79
CA ASP A 310 -0.97 -6.18 5.54
C ASP A 310 -1.04 -6.53 4.02
N PRO A 311 -0.26 -7.51 3.55
CA PRO A 311 0.02 -7.72 2.12
C PRO A 311 -0.98 -8.66 1.41
N TYR A 312 -2.26 -8.65 1.75
CA TYR A 312 -3.26 -9.58 1.19
C TYR A 312 -4.18 -8.94 0.13
N ILE A 313 -4.28 -7.61 0.08
CA ILE A 313 -5.38 -6.91 -0.59
C ILE A 313 -5.10 -6.55 -2.05
N TYR A 314 -3.85 -6.26 -2.45
CA TYR A 314 -3.49 -5.89 -3.83
C TYR A 314 -3.91 -6.98 -4.85
N PRO A 315 -3.63 -8.28 -4.61
CA PRO A 315 -4.11 -9.37 -5.46
C PRO A 315 -5.63 -9.48 -5.59
N ALA A 316 -6.38 -9.26 -4.51
CA ALA A 316 -7.84 -9.25 -4.54
C ALA A 316 -8.36 -8.09 -5.41
N MET A 317 -7.79 -6.90 -5.29
CA MET A 317 -8.12 -5.75 -6.15
C MET A 317 -7.77 -6.04 -7.62
N ALA A 318 -6.60 -6.63 -7.92
CA ALA A 318 -6.22 -6.98 -9.29
C ALA A 318 -7.18 -8.00 -9.92
N ARG A 319 -7.60 -9.03 -9.16
CA ARG A 319 -8.64 -9.97 -9.59
C ARG A 319 -9.93 -9.23 -9.94
N THR A 320 -10.42 -8.38 -9.04
CA THR A 320 -11.65 -7.60 -9.24
C THR A 320 -11.53 -6.67 -10.44
N PHE A 321 -10.40 -6.01 -10.64
CA PHE A 321 -10.17 -5.17 -11.83
C PHE A 321 -10.22 -5.98 -13.13
N ARG A 322 -9.60 -7.17 -13.16
CA ARG A 322 -9.63 -8.05 -14.34
C ARG A 322 -11.03 -8.58 -14.62
N GLN A 323 -11.79 -8.93 -13.58
CA GLN A 323 -13.20 -9.33 -13.66
C GLN A 323 -14.08 -8.19 -14.17
N THR A 324 -13.87 -6.96 -13.72
CA THR A 324 -14.58 -5.78 -14.23
C THR A 324 -14.15 -5.40 -15.65
N GLY A 325 -12.97 -5.82 -16.09
CA GLY A 325 -12.51 -5.71 -17.47
C GLY A 325 -11.49 -4.60 -17.72
N PHE A 326 -10.87 -4.08 -16.66
CA PHE A 326 -9.76 -3.13 -16.74
C PHE A 326 -8.52 -3.78 -17.36
N GLN A 327 -7.79 -2.99 -18.14
CA GLN A 327 -6.58 -3.45 -18.86
C GLN A 327 -5.32 -2.68 -18.51
N TRP A 328 -5.43 -1.51 -17.88
CA TRP A 328 -4.31 -0.77 -17.33
C TRP A 328 -4.63 -0.45 -15.89
N ILE A 329 -3.71 -0.77 -14.98
CA ILE A 329 -3.93 -0.71 -13.53
C ILE A 329 -2.66 -0.19 -12.88
N THR A 330 -2.66 1.07 -12.42
CA THR A 330 -1.48 1.70 -11.78
C THR A 330 -1.79 2.19 -10.39
N GLN A 331 -1.03 1.69 -9.41
CA GLN A 331 -1.16 2.06 -7.99
C GLN A 331 -0.65 3.49 -7.78
N PHE A 332 -1.25 4.26 -6.88
CA PHE A 332 -0.72 5.56 -6.46
C PHE A 332 -0.32 5.46 -4.99
N ALA A 333 0.91 5.75 -4.60
CA ALA A 333 2.11 5.78 -5.44
C ALA A 333 3.22 4.94 -4.81
N TYR A 334 4.25 4.64 -5.60
CA TYR A 334 5.47 4.01 -5.10
C TYR A 334 6.32 5.05 -4.37
N ASP A 335 6.74 4.73 -3.14
CA ASP A 335 7.56 5.60 -2.31
C ASP A 335 9.03 5.57 -2.77
N PRO A 336 9.59 6.70 -3.23
CA PRO A 336 10.97 6.74 -3.71
C PRO A 336 11.96 6.31 -2.62
N ILE A 337 12.93 5.48 -2.98
CA ILE A 337 13.80 4.79 -2.02
C ILE A 337 14.54 5.73 -1.05
N GLU A 338 14.93 6.93 -1.50
CA GLU A 338 15.71 7.87 -0.68
C GLU A 338 14.89 8.55 0.42
N ILE A 339 13.56 8.53 0.33
CA ILE A 339 12.64 9.14 1.30
C ILE A 339 11.65 8.15 1.92
N ALA A 340 11.61 6.90 1.42
CA ALA A 340 10.69 5.87 1.89
C ALA A 340 10.84 5.54 3.38
N TRP A 341 12.05 5.64 3.96
CA TRP A 341 12.28 5.45 5.40
C TRP A 341 11.44 6.37 6.31
N ALA A 342 10.93 7.48 5.78
CA ALA A 342 10.08 8.45 6.47
C ALA A 342 8.61 8.47 5.99
N ASN A 343 8.30 7.78 4.88
CA ASN A 343 6.98 7.76 4.22
C ASN A 343 6.37 9.17 4.05
N THR A 344 7.14 10.09 3.46
CA THR A 344 6.71 11.50 3.33
C THR A 344 6.08 11.84 1.99
N GLU A 345 6.20 10.99 0.98
CA GLU A 345 5.65 11.26 -0.35
C GLU A 345 4.13 11.39 -0.30
N TYR A 346 3.47 10.30 0.09
CA TYR A 346 2.05 10.27 0.41
C TYR A 346 1.84 9.29 1.54
N GLN A 347 1.64 9.80 2.75
CA GLN A 347 1.65 9.02 3.99
C GLN A 347 0.72 7.80 4.00
N THR A 348 -0.28 7.74 3.13
CA THR A 348 -1.33 6.74 3.11
C THR A 348 -0.97 5.47 2.33
N HIS A 349 0.10 5.47 1.52
CA HIS A 349 0.40 4.38 0.59
C HIS A 349 1.48 3.41 1.08
N PHE A 350 2.63 3.94 1.49
CA PHE A 350 3.80 3.19 1.94
C PHE A 350 4.09 1.89 1.17
N LEU A 351 4.56 2.02 -0.07
CA LEU A 351 4.95 0.94 -0.98
C LEU A 351 6.41 1.14 -1.44
N ASN A 352 7.30 0.29 -0.93
CA ASN A 352 8.70 0.23 -1.37
C ASN A 352 9.26 -1.19 -1.14
N LEU A 353 10.10 -1.70 -2.05
CA LEU A 353 10.66 -3.06 -1.93
C LEU A 353 11.56 -3.25 -0.71
N ALA A 354 12.37 -2.25 -0.37
CA ALA A 354 13.32 -2.35 0.75
C ALA A 354 12.66 -2.06 2.10
N TYR A 355 11.68 -1.15 2.16
CA TYR A 355 11.08 -0.71 3.43
C TYR A 355 9.73 -1.36 3.75
N ALA A 356 9.01 -1.87 2.75
CA ALA A 356 7.73 -2.56 2.91
C ALA A 356 7.68 -3.86 2.06
N PRO A 357 8.63 -4.80 2.24
CA PRO A 357 8.83 -5.95 1.36
C PRO A 357 7.57 -6.79 1.16
N GLY A 358 6.80 -7.07 2.22
CA GLY A 358 5.53 -7.80 2.09
C GLY A 358 4.54 -7.12 1.13
N LYS A 359 4.32 -5.81 1.27
CA LYS A 359 3.45 -5.04 0.35
C LYS A 359 3.99 -5.05 -1.08
N ALA A 360 5.31 -4.94 -1.25
CA ALA A 360 5.93 -4.99 -2.57
C ALA A 360 5.77 -6.36 -3.24
N ILE A 361 5.95 -7.47 -2.52
CA ILE A 361 5.70 -8.82 -3.07
C ILE A 361 4.22 -9.05 -3.37
N SER A 362 3.31 -8.50 -2.56
CA SER A 362 1.86 -8.49 -2.85
C SER A 362 1.54 -7.79 -4.19
N MET A 363 2.18 -6.65 -4.45
CA MET A 363 2.09 -5.94 -5.73
C MET A 363 2.66 -6.75 -6.90
N LYS A 364 3.74 -7.50 -6.70
CA LYS A 364 4.26 -8.43 -7.71
C LYS A 364 3.24 -9.54 -8.04
N ILE A 365 2.61 -10.13 -7.03
CA ILE A 365 1.56 -11.15 -7.25
C ILE A 365 0.40 -10.55 -8.04
N ALA A 366 -0.01 -9.33 -7.71
CA ALA A 366 -1.04 -8.60 -8.44
C ALA A 366 -0.67 -8.29 -9.91
N ALA A 367 0.62 -8.05 -10.19
CA ALA A 367 1.13 -7.94 -11.56
C ALA A 367 1.04 -9.27 -12.32
N GLU A 368 1.34 -10.41 -11.69
CA GLU A 368 1.17 -11.74 -12.29
C GLU A 368 -0.31 -12.08 -12.55
N ILE A 369 -1.21 -11.73 -11.61
CA ILE A 369 -2.66 -11.84 -11.81
C ILE A 369 -3.10 -11.07 -13.04
N THR A 370 -2.68 -9.81 -13.18
CA THR A 370 -3.07 -8.96 -14.30
C THR A 370 -2.60 -9.52 -15.66
N LYS A 371 -1.43 -10.18 -15.70
CA LYS A 371 -0.89 -10.82 -16.91
C LYS A 371 -1.59 -12.14 -17.25
N GLN A 372 -2.00 -12.92 -16.25
CA GLN A 372 -2.47 -14.29 -16.44
C GLN A 372 -4.00 -14.41 -16.45
N VAL A 373 -4.70 -13.60 -15.65
CA VAL A 373 -6.16 -13.67 -15.53
C VAL A 373 -6.81 -13.02 -16.76
N PRO A 374 -7.62 -13.77 -17.52
CA PRO A 374 -8.35 -13.23 -18.65
C PRO A 374 -9.32 -12.11 -18.26
N ARG A 375 -9.48 -11.13 -19.15
CA ARG A 375 -10.45 -10.04 -18.96
C ARG A 375 -11.86 -10.59 -18.83
N LYS A 376 -12.63 -10.09 -17.87
CA LYS A 376 -14.01 -10.51 -17.55
C LYS A 376 -14.13 -11.96 -17.03
N LYS A 377 -13.05 -12.61 -16.60
CA LYS A 377 -13.15 -13.90 -15.88
C LYS A 377 -13.75 -13.66 -14.49
N ASP A 378 -14.72 -14.47 -14.13
CA ASP A 378 -15.43 -14.42 -12.85
C ASP A 378 -14.98 -15.58 -11.95
N PHE A 379 -14.78 -15.31 -10.67
CA PHE A 379 -14.35 -16.26 -9.65
C PHE A 379 -15.38 -16.43 -8.52
N GLY A 380 -16.59 -15.88 -8.68
CA GLY A 380 -17.63 -15.87 -7.66
C GLY A 380 -17.51 -14.68 -6.71
N VAL A 381 -18.15 -14.82 -5.55
CA VAL A 381 -18.24 -13.79 -4.52
C VAL A 381 -17.43 -14.23 -3.29
N TYR A 382 -16.87 -13.26 -2.57
CA TYR A 382 -16.22 -13.47 -1.29
C TYR A 382 -17.09 -14.28 -0.32
N PRO A 383 -16.55 -15.32 0.35
CA PRO A 383 -15.13 -15.65 0.49
C PRO A 383 -14.60 -16.67 -0.53
N ASN A 384 -15.44 -17.19 -1.42
CA ASN A 384 -15.04 -18.23 -2.38
C ASN A 384 -13.98 -17.74 -3.38
N ASP A 385 -14.00 -16.44 -3.67
CA ASP A 385 -13.07 -15.77 -4.57
C ASP A 385 -11.65 -15.59 -3.97
N THR A 386 -11.40 -15.98 -2.72
CA THR A 386 -10.10 -15.83 -2.05
C THR A 386 -9.05 -16.83 -2.51
N ILE A 387 -9.48 -17.88 -3.22
CA ILE A 387 -8.63 -18.84 -3.93
C ILE A 387 -9.12 -18.85 -5.38
N PHE A 388 -8.23 -18.51 -6.32
CA PHE A 388 -8.59 -18.39 -7.72
C PHE A 388 -7.41 -18.73 -8.63
N ASP A 389 -7.63 -19.64 -9.56
CA ASP A 389 -6.57 -20.24 -10.40
C ASP A 389 -5.37 -20.71 -9.54
N GLY A 390 -4.19 -20.13 -9.75
CA GLY A 390 -2.98 -20.41 -8.97
C GLY A 390 -2.72 -19.41 -7.84
N PHE A 391 -3.72 -18.62 -7.42
CA PHE A 391 -3.56 -17.53 -6.46
C PHE A 391 -4.41 -17.75 -5.21
N ARG A 392 -3.93 -17.22 -4.09
CA ARG A 392 -4.64 -17.22 -2.80
C ARG A 392 -4.38 -15.93 -2.03
N VAL A 393 -5.41 -15.42 -1.37
CA VAL A 393 -5.33 -14.32 -0.41
C VAL A 393 -5.92 -14.76 0.94
N SER A 394 -5.32 -14.31 2.03
CA SER A 394 -5.77 -14.64 3.40
C SER A 394 -5.55 -13.47 4.33
N TYR A 395 -6.66 -12.96 4.90
CA TYR A 395 -6.61 -11.94 5.94
C TYR A 395 -5.94 -12.48 7.22
N LEU A 396 -6.36 -13.67 7.68
CA LEU A 396 -5.87 -14.27 8.91
C LEU A 396 -4.37 -14.57 8.89
N GLU A 397 -3.86 -15.01 7.74
CA GLU A 397 -2.42 -15.28 7.56
C GLU A 397 -1.65 -14.03 7.12
N LYS A 398 -2.34 -12.90 6.91
CA LYS A 398 -1.77 -11.67 6.33
C LYS A 398 -0.96 -11.98 5.08
N LEU A 399 -1.54 -12.78 4.19
CA LEU A 399 -0.83 -13.45 3.11
C LEU A 399 -1.51 -13.19 1.77
N SER A 400 -0.69 -12.97 0.76
CA SER A 400 -1.05 -13.31 -0.61
C SER A 400 0.02 -14.22 -1.20
N GLU A 401 -0.40 -15.17 -2.03
CA GLU A 401 0.52 -16.10 -2.68
C GLU A 401 0.07 -16.50 -4.09
N MET A 402 1.05 -16.84 -4.92
CA MET A 402 0.93 -17.51 -6.20
C MET A 402 1.65 -18.86 -6.11
N ASN A 403 0.98 -19.94 -6.50
CA ASN A 403 1.52 -21.28 -6.50
C ASN A 403 1.16 -22.02 -7.79
N THR A 404 2.11 -22.05 -8.72
CA THR A 404 2.02 -22.72 -10.03
C THR A 404 3.22 -23.65 -10.20
N PRO A 405 3.22 -24.57 -11.19
CA PRO A 405 4.34 -25.50 -11.35
C PRO A 405 5.69 -24.81 -11.55
N GLU A 406 5.72 -23.66 -12.23
CA GLU A 406 6.96 -22.95 -12.56
C GLU A 406 7.27 -21.79 -11.60
N LYS A 407 6.29 -21.29 -10.83
CA LYS A 407 6.44 -20.12 -9.95
C LYS A 407 5.79 -20.31 -8.59
N PHE A 408 6.53 -19.96 -7.54
CA PHE A 408 6.03 -19.89 -6.18
C PHE A 408 6.39 -18.55 -5.54
N ILE A 409 5.40 -17.70 -5.30
CA ILE A 409 5.58 -16.33 -4.81
C ILE A 409 4.68 -16.11 -3.59
N TYR A 410 5.21 -15.60 -2.48
CA TYR A 410 4.42 -15.35 -1.26
C TYR A 410 4.87 -14.09 -0.54
N ALA A 411 3.88 -13.32 -0.08
CA ALA A 411 4.08 -12.01 0.53
C ALA A 411 4.15 -12.04 2.07
N ASN A 412 4.14 -13.22 2.69
CA ASN A 412 4.33 -13.47 4.11
C ASN A 412 4.63 -14.96 4.36
N HIS A 413 4.88 -15.36 5.62
CA HIS A 413 5.03 -16.76 5.99
C HIS A 413 3.86 -17.60 5.47
N THR A 414 4.18 -18.73 4.83
CA THR A 414 3.21 -19.66 4.29
C THR A 414 3.57 -21.09 4.67
N GLN A 415 2.55 -21.93 4.88
CA GLN A 415 2.71 -23.38 5.02
C GLN A 415 2.36 -24.12 3.73
N THR A 416 1.97 -23.39 2.69
CA THR A 416 1.68 -23.95 1.38
C THR A 416 2.93 -24.56 0.78
N THR A 417 2.86 -25.83 0.38
CA THR A 417 3.94 -26.49 -0.35
C THR A 417 3.86 -26.13 -1.83
N PRO A 418 4.98 -25.88 -2.53
CA PRO A 418 4.96 -25.65 -3.97
C PRO A 418 4.27 -26.81 -4.70
N VAL A 419 3.39 -26.52 -5.66
CA VAL A 419 2.67 -27.58 -6.41
C VAL A 419 3.64 -28.50 -7.16
N ASN A 420 4.81 -27.98 -7.58
CA ASN A 420 5.87 -28.78 -8.17
C ASN A 420 7.25 -28.15 -7.92
N ALA A 421 7.93 -28.56 -6.86
CA ALA A 421 9.24 -28.01 -6.49
C ALA A 421 10.36 -28.31 -7.51
N GLU A 422 10.24 -29.35 -8.33
CA GLU A 422 11.25 -29.70 -9.36
C GLU A 422 11.16 -28.79 -10.59
N ALA A 423 9.95 -28.38 -10.94
CA ALA A 423 9.67 -27.54 -12.12
C ALA A 423 9.83 -26.04 -11.87
N LEU A 424 10.00 -25.62 -10.61
CA LEU A 424 10.18 -24.21 -10.27
C LEU A 424 11.31 -23.57 -11.09
N SER A 425 11.01 -22.38 -11.58
CA SER A 425 11.91 -21.49 -12.31
C SER A 425 12.02 -20.10 -11.67
N GLU A 426 11.05 -19.73 -10.85
CA GLU A 426 11.03 -18.49 -10.06
C GLU A 426 10.47 -18.80 -8.66
N LEU A 427 11.18 -18.43 -7.60
CA LEU A 427 10.70 -18.48 -6.22
C LEU A 427 10.99 -17.15 -5.54
N ILE A 428 9.96 -16.49 -5.03
CA ILE A 428 10.10 -15.16 -4.42
C ILE A 428 9.34 -15.13 -3.11
N GLY A 429 9.95 -14.61 -2.06
CA GLY A 429 9.36 -14.67 -0.73
C GLY A 429 9.67 -13.47 0.14
N TYR A 430 8.72 -13.14 0.99
CA TYR A 430 8.93 -12.43 2.26
C TYR A 430 8.43 -13.36 3.38
N GLY A 431 9.26 -13.61 4.39
CA GLY A 431 9.01 -14.63 5.42
C GLY A 431 9.51 -16.02 5.02
N HIS A 432 8.84 -17.07 5.50
CA HIS A 432 9.27 -18.48 5.32
C HIS A 432 8.24 -19.30 4.53
N SER A 433 8.70 -20.41 3.96
CA SER A 433 7.88 -21.45 3.35
C SER A 433 8.43 -22.85 3.65
N PRO A 434 7.72 -23.94 3.32
CA PRO A 434 8.26 -25.29 3.50
C PRO A 434 9.58 -25.58 2.76
N VAL A 435 9.92 -24.77 1.74
CA VAL A 435 11.16 -24.89 0.96
C VAL A 435 12.19 -23.81 1.26
N ILE A 436 11.83 -22.69 1.88
CA ILE A 436 12.76 -21.64 2.33
C ILE A 436 12.54 -21.32 3.80
N ALA A 437 13.57 -21.53 4.62
CA ALA A 437 13.63 -20.96 5.97
C ALA A 437 14.67 -19.84 5.97
N TYR A 438 14.27 -18.63 6.34
CA TYR A 438 15.13 -17.44 6.31
C TYR A 438 14.81 -16.52 7.46
N GLU A 439 15.73 -16.33 8.38
CA GLU A 439 15.53 -15.58 9.63
C GLU A 439 15.47 -14.05 9.46
N GLY A 440 15.94 -13.53 8.32
CA GLY A 440 15.84 -12.11 8.03
C GLY A 440 14.43 -11.66 7.62
N THR A 441 14.18 -10.36 7.71
CA THR A 441 12.92 -9.71 7.33
C THR A 441 12.98 -9.04 5.95
N GLY A 442 14.07 -9.22 5.20
CA GLY A 442 14.16 -8.80 3.80
C GLY A 442 13.40 -9.72 2.85
N ALA A 443 12.91 -9.17 1.73
CA ALA A 443 12.43 -9.99 0.62
C ALA A 443 13.60 -10.70 -0.09
N TYR A 444 13.36 -11.88 -0.65
CA TYR A 444 14.34 -12.61 -1.45
C TYR A 444 13.75 -13.13 -2.74
N PHE A 445 14.63 -13.33 -3.71
CA PHE A 445 14.27 -13.72 -5.06
C PHE A 445 15.23 -14.77 -5.61
N LEU A 446 14.69 -15.91 -6.05
CA LEU A 446 15.42 -16.98 -6.72
C LEU A 446 14.95 -17.13 -8.17
N ASP A 447 15.87 -16.93 -9.11
CA ASP A 447 15.64 -17.08 -10.55
C ASP A 447 16.48 -18.27 -11.07
N LYS A 448 15.83 -19.28 -11.68
CA LYS A 448 16.53 -20.41 -12.30
C LYS A 448 17.14 -19.98 -13.63
N LEU A 449 18.45 -19.91 -13.69
CA LEU A 449 19.18 -19.51 -14.90
C LEU A 449 19.38 -20.70 -15.85
N SER A 450 19.69 -21.86 -15.28
CA SER A 450 19.79 -23.14 -15.99
C SER A 450 19.66 -24.30 -14.99
N ASP A 451 19.66 -25.55 -15.47
CA ASP A 451 19.62 -26.70 -14.57
C ASP A 451 20.76 -26.66 -13.55
N GLY A 452 20.42 -26.64 -12.26
CA GLY A 452 21.38 -26.57 -11.16
C GLY A 452 22.08 -25.22 -10.97
N VAL A 453 21.66 -24.14 -11.65
CA VAL A 453 22.23 -22.79 -11.47
C VAL A 453 21.11 -21.77 -11.26
N TRP A 454 21.16 -21.06 -10.12
CA TRP A 454 20.16 -20.07 -9.70
C TRP A 454 20.83 -18.74 -9.35
N ARG A 455 20.12 -17.64 -9.61
CA ARG A 455 20.44 -16.32 -9.03
C ARG A 455 19.60 -16.16 -7.77
N LEU A 456 20.23 -15.85 -6.65
CA LEU A 456 19.58 -15.46 -5.41
C LEU A 456 19.85 -13.98 -5.16
N GLU A 457 18.81 -13.19 -4.95
CA GLU A 457 18.89 -11.79 -4.51
C GLU A 457 18.17 -11.66 -3.17
N ILE A 458 18.79 -10.99 -2.20
CA ILE A 458 18.29 -10.82 -0.84
C ILE A 458 18.33 -9.33 -0.50
N MET A 459 17.17 -8.75 -0.19
CA MET A 459 17.04 -7.39 0.32
C MET A 459 17.49 -7.33 1.80
N PRO A 460 17.94 -6.16 2.30
CA PRO A 460 18.20 -5.99 3.72
C PRO A 460 16.93 -6.15 4.55
N ASP A 461 17.11 -6.39 5.84
CA ASP A 461 16.01 -6.54 6.77
C ASP A 461 15.28 -5.22 6.92
N ALA A 462 13.95 -5.25 6.81
CA ALA A 462 13.09 -4.09 7.01
C ALA A 462 12.42 -4.17 8.39
N ILE A 463 12.54 -3.10 9.18
CA ILE A 463 11.91 -3.01 10.51
C ILE A 463 11.14 -1.69 10.59
N TRP A 464 9.84 -1.77 10.81
CA TRP A 464 8.99 -0.59 11.06
C TRP A 464 9.15 -0.18 12.51
N LEU A 465 9.64 1.05 12.73
CA LEU A 465 9.90 1.61 14.05
C LEU A 465 8.66 2.29 14.65
N GLU A 466 7.77 2.77 13.78
CA GLU A 466 6.54 3.47 14.13
C GLU A 466 5.47 3.15 13.07
N ASP A 467 4.22 3.55 13.32
CA ASP A 467 3.15 3.44 12.33
C ASP A 467 3.48 4.35 11.12
N PRO A 468 3.70 3.77 9.91
CA PRO A 468 4.10 4.54 8.75
C PRO A 468 2.98 5.47 8.27
N PHE A 469 1.71 5.15 8.54
CA PHE A 469 0.55 5.93 8.10
C PHE A 469 0.19 7.07 9.07
N GLY A 470 0.94 7.22 10.16
CA GLY A 470 0.85 8.38 11.05
C GLY A 470 1.27 9.68 10.34
N LYS A 471 1.18 10.81 11.05
CA LYS A 471 1.54 12.14 10.50
C LYS A 471 2.92 12.13 9.83
N ALA A 472 2.98 12.49 8.55
CA ALA A 472 4.22 12.57 7.78
C ALA A 472 5.24 13.56 8.37
N SER A 473 6.52 13.18 8.36
CA SER A 473 7.63 14.08 8.72
C SER A 473 8.96 13.49 8.28
N ILE A 474 9.76 14.25 7.53
CA ILE A 474 11.13 13.85 7.15
C ILE A 474 12.09 13.80 8.36
N ARG A 475 11.64 14.21 9.55
CA ARG A 475 12.41 14.09 10.80
C ARG A 475 12.08 12.82 11.59
N LYS A 476 11.14 12.01 11.09
CA LYS A 476 10.65 10.78 11.72
C LYS A 476 11.06 9.60 10.86
N GLU A 477 11.84 8.70 11.42
CA GLU A 477 12.12 7.41 10.79
C GLU A 477 11.01 6.43 11.15
N VAL A 478 10.18 6.06 10.16
CA VAL A 478 9.08 5.10 10.34
C VAL A 478 9.51 3.68 10.03
N ALA A 479 10.50 3.52 9.15
CA ALA A 479 11.09 2.23 8.81
C ALA A 479 12.60 2.38 8.62
N THR A 480 13.33 1.39 9.11
CA THR A 480 14.77 1.29 8.96
C THR A 480 15.14 0.05 8.16
N VAL A 481 16.37 0.01 7.67
CA VAL A 481 16.95 -1.22 7.13
C VAL A 481 18.20 -1.63 7.92
N CYS A 482 18.37 -2.93 8.13
CA CYS A 482 19.54 -3.52 8.77
C CYS A 482 20.23 -4.49 7.81
N TRP A 483 21.56 -4.47 7.82
CA TRP A 483 22.39 -5.32 6.97
C TRP A 483 23.03 -6.42 7.81
N HIS A 484 22.26 -7.46 8.11
CA HIS A 484 22.71 -8.59 8.93
C HIS A 484 22.89 -9.87 8.12
N GLU A 485 23.71 -10.77 8.67
CA GLU A 485 23.90 -12.10 8.12
C GLU A 485 23.02 -13.10 8.89
N TRP A 486 22.25 -13.90 8.15
CA TRP A 486 21.29 -14.85 8.70
C TRP A 486 21.44 -16.24 8.09
N PRO A 487 21.15 -17.31 8.83
CA PRO A 487 20.98 -18.62 8.22
C PRO A 487 19.79 -18.62 7.26
N MET A 488 20.03 -19.03 6.01
CA MET A 488 19.01 -19.26 4.99
C MET A 488 19.09 -20.69 4.48
N THR A 489 18.03 -21.46 4.66
CA THR A 489 17.92 -22.85 4.18
C THR A 489 17.08 -22.89 2.91
N ILE A 490 17.63 -23.42 1.82
CA ILE A 490 17.02 -23.42 0.48
C ILE A 490 16.86 -24.87 -0.01
N LYS A 491 15.68 -25.45 0.21
CA LYS A 491 15.37 -26.87 -0.12
C LYS A 491 14.74 -26.99 -1.50
N LEU A 492 15.53 -26.70 -2.54
CA LEU A 492 15.11 -26.91 -3.93
C LEU A 492 15.73 -28.19 -4.49
N PRO A 493 14.93 -29.18 -4.96
CA PRO A 493 15.46 -30.43 -5.53
C PRO A 493 16.49 -30.19 -6.65
N ASN A 494 16.25 -29.16 -7.46
CA ASN A 494 17.12 -28.80 -8.57
C ASN A 494 18.52 -28.33 -8.14
N LEU A 495 18.64 -27.75 -6.93
CA LEU A 495 19.87 -27.16 -6.40
C LEU A 495 20.64 -28.15 -5.51
N GLY A 496 19.93 -29.06 -4.83
CA GLY A 496 20.50 -29.98 -3.85
C GLY A 496 20.90 -29.30 -2.54
N GLU A 497 21.51 -30.05 -1.63
CA GLU A 497 21.82 -29.55 -0.27
C GLU A 497 23.23 -28.97 -0.11
N GLY A 498 24.15 -29.27 -1.02
CA GLY A 498 25.57 -28.90 -0.95
C GLY A 498 25.99 -27.87 -2.00
N TYR A 499 25.09 -26.99 -2.42
CA TYR A 499 25.38 -26.02 -3.48
C TYR A 499 26.47 -25.02 -3.08
N ILE A 500 27.21 -24.54 -4.07
CA ILE A 500 28.18 -23.46 -3.92
C ILE A 500 27.43 -22.13 -4.09
N TYR A 501 27.70 -21.15 -3.24
CA TYR A 501 27.21 -19.79 -3.40
C TYR A 501 28.38 -18.83 -3.60
N GLN A 502 28.22 -17.88 -4.52
CA GLN A 502 29.20 -16.85 -4.81
C GLN A 502 28.50 -15.52 -5.01
N ALA A 503 28.84 -14.52 -4.22
CA ALA A 503 28.37 -13.16 -4.40
C ALA A 503 28.86 -12.60 -5.74
N ILE A 504 27.97 -11.88 -6.43
CA ILE A 504 28.25 -11.30 -7.75
C ILE A 504 27.95 -9.81 -7.85
N ASN A 505 27.27 -9.21 -6.87
CA ASN A 505 27.06 -7.77 -6.83
C ASN A 505 28.30 -7.02 -6.34
N ASP A 506 28.43 -5.76 -6.75
CA ASP A 506 29.55 -4.91 -6.37
C ASP A 506 29.62 -4.72 -4.85
N GLY A 507 30.83 -4.73 -4.30
CA GLY A 507 31.08 -4.59 -2.86
C GLY A 507 30.85 -5.86 -2.02
N ASN A 508 30.34 -6.96 -2.60
CA ASN A 508 30.13 -8.23 -1.89
C ASN A 508 31.08 -9.32 -2.39
N GLN A 509 31.93 -9.84 -1.50
CA GLN A 509 32.94 -10.86 -1.82
C GLN A 509 32.64 -12.22 -1.15
N ARG A 510 31.46 -12.38 -0.57
CA ARG A 510 31.08 -13.60 0.15
C ARG A 510 30.96 -14.79 -0.81
N SER A 511 31.51 -15.92 -0.42
CA SER A 511 31.37 -17.18 -1.12
C SER A 511 31.53 -18.34 -0.17
N GLY A 512 31.01 -19.50 -0.55
CA GLY A 512 31.11 -20.70 0.27
C GLY A 512 30.28 -21.86 -0.29
N SER A 513 30.03 -22.85 0.55
CA SER A 513 29.16 -23.99 0.22
C SER A 513 28.09 -24.14 1.29
N ALA A 514 26.89 -24.48 0.87
CA ALA A 514 25.78 -24.76 1.76
C ALA A 514 26.03 -26.07 2.53
N ALA A 515 25.65 -26.09 3.80
CA ALA A 515 25.66 -27.27 4.64
C ALA A 515 24.21 -27.64 4.98
N GLY A 516 23.75 -28.83 4.55
CA GLY A 516 22.36 -29.24 4.76
C GLY A 516 21.34 -28.29 4.12
N ALA A 517 21.67 -27.76 2.92
CA ALA A 517 20.94 -26.73 2.19
C ALA A 517 20.96 -25.33 2.81
N THR A 518 21.71 -25.11 3.90
CA THR A 518 21.80 -23.82 4.59
C THR A 518 23.06 -23.04 4.20
N MET A 519 22.90 -21.76 3.86
CA MET A 519 23.97 -20.79 3.69
C MET A 519 23.87 -19.67 4.74
N GLN A 520 24.96 -18.95 4.97
CA GLN A 520 24.94 -17.68 5.70
C GLN A 520 24.62 -16.57 4.69
N ALA A 521 23.36 -16.16 4.67
CA ALA A 521 22.81 -15.19 3.75
C ALA A 521 23.02 -13.78 4.30
N TYR A 522 23.71 -12.97 3.51
CA TYR A 522 23.84 -11.53 3.73
C TYR A 522 23.18 -10.79 2.56
N PRO A 523 22.55 -9.62 2.74
CA PRO A 523 21.90 -8.88 1.67
C PRO A 523 22.83 -8.66 0.46
N GLY A 524 22.31 -8.88 -0.74
CA GLY A 524 23.09 -8.90 -1.98
C GLY A 524 22.63 -9.97 -2.96
N VAL A 525 23.44 -10.19 -3.99
CA VAL A 525 23.14 -11.11 -5.09
C VAL A 525 24.20 -12.19 -5.22
N TYR A 526 23.74 -13.43 -5.36
CA TYR A 526 24.55 -14.63 -5.39
C TYR A 526 24.21 -15.51 -6.60
N LEU A 527 25.22 -16.17 -7.16
CA LEU A 527 25.04 -17.36 -7.98
C LEU A 527 25.10 -18.59 -7.08
N LEU A 528 24.02 -19.38 -7.09
CA LEU A 528 23.94 -20.68 -6.45
C LEU A 528 24.14 -21.77 -7.50
N THR A 529 25.13 -22.65 -7.29
CA THR A 529 25.48 -23.72 -8.24
C THR A 529 25.45 -25.07 -7.55
N ARG A 530 24.63 -26.00 -8.05
CA ARG A 530 24.54 -27.38 -7.56
C ARG A 530 25.92 -28.05 -7.59
N GLN A 531 26.23 -28.82 -6.57
CA GLN A 531 27.49 -29.56 -6.50
C GLN A 531 27.68 -30.45 -7.74
N GLY A 532 28.88 -30.41 -8.34
CA GLY A 532 29.21 -31.15 -9.55
C GLY A 532 28.75 -30.51 -10.87
N VAL A 533 27.99 -29.41 -10.83
CA VAL A 533 27.67 -28.60 -12.01
C VAL A 533 28.77 -27.56 -12.23
N ASN A 534 29.24 -27.42 -13.46
CA ASN A 534 30.20 -26.39 -13.85
C ASN A 534 29.48 -25.22 -14.53
N ASN A 535 29.38 -24.07 -13.85
CA ASN A 535 28.79 -22.86 -14.42
C ASN A 535 29.79 -22.17 -15.37
N THR A 536 29.63 -22.40 -16.67
CA THR A 536 30.42 -21.73 -17.73
C THR A 536 29.63 -20.68 -18.51
N LYS A 537 28.31 -20.59 -18.28
CA LYS A 537 27.39 -19.76 -19.06
C LYS A 537 27.11 -18.41 -18.42
N TRP A 538 27.03 -18.35 -17.09
CA TRP A 538 26.52 -17.19 -16.38
C TRP A 538 27.64 -16.49 -15.62
N ALA A 539 27.90 -15.24 -15.98
CA ALA A 539 28.82 -14.33 -15.32
C ALA A 539 28.06 -13.16 -14.68
N ALA A 540 28.72 -12.43 -13.78
CA ALA A 540 28.12 -11.31 -13.04
C ALA A 540 27.41 -10.29 -13.96
N ASP A 541 28.00 -9.95 -15.09
CA ASP A 541 27.49 -8.95 -16.04
C ASP A 541 26.50 -9.51 -17.07
N SER A 542 26.16 -10.80 -16.99
CA SER A 542 25.25 -11.47 -17.93
C SER A 542 23.86 -10.86 -17.86
N GLN A 543 23.21 -10.73 -19.03
CA GLN A 543 21.84 -10.27 -19.11
C GLN A 543 20.84 -11.39 -18.77
N TRP A 544 19.88 -11.09 -17.92
CA TRP A 544 18.74 -11.95 -17.57
C TRP A 544 17.45 -11.15 -17.66
N GLY A 545 16.69 -11.39 -18.73
CA GLY A 545 15.52 -10.59 -19.05
C GLY A 545 15.90 -9.10 -19.20
N THR A 546 15.32 -8.26 -18.36
CA THR A 546 15.53 -6.81 -18.35
C THR A 546 16.56 -6.35 -17.32
N ILE A 547 17.25 -7.25 -16.63
CA ILE A 547 18.31 -6.94 -15.65
C ILE A 547 19.64 -7.59 -16.01
N ARG A 548 20.75 -7.11 -15.44
CA ARG A 548 22.00 -7.88 -15.34
C ARG A 548 22.05 -8.66 -14.03
N LEU A 549 22.77 -9.78 -14.02
CA LEU A 549 22.80 -10.65 -12.85
C LEU A 549 23.40 -9.96 -11.61
N ASN A 550 24.38 -9.05 -11.76
CA ASN A 550 25.04 -8.36 -10.65
C ASN A 550 24.32 -7.09 -10.16
N GLU A 551 23.26 -6.64 -10.85
CA GLU A 551 22.50 -5.48 -10.39
C GLU A 551 21.87 -5.78 -9.03
N TYR A 552 22.00 -4.82 -8.11
CA TYR A 552 21.46 -4.87 -6.77
C TYR A 552 21.26 -3.44 -6.26
N VAL A 553 20.06 -3.14 -5.77
CA VAL A 553 19.71 -1.84 -5.22
C VAL A 553 19.13 -2.06 -3.83
N ALA A 554 19.73 -1.42 -2.85
CA ALA A 554 19.26 -1.41 -1.48
C ALA A 554 19.73 -0.13 -0.78
N PRO A 555 18.96 0.41 0.17
CA PRO A 555 19.37 1.58 0.94
C PRO A 555 20.46 1.20 1.96
N ALA A 556 21.29 2.18 2.31
CA ALA A 556 22.28 2.02 3.37
C ALA A 556 21.62 1.87 4.74
N GLU A 557 22.31 1.21 5.67
CA GLU A 557 21.89 1.11 7.07
C GLU A 557 21.82 2.50 7.74
N ARG A 558 20.80 2.72 8.56
CA ARG A 558 20.52 4.00 9.24
C ARG A 558 20.57 3.93 10.76
N MET A 559 20.48 2.73 11.33
CA MET A 559 20.33 2.51 12.76
C MET A 559 21.63 2.82 13.52
N THR A 560 21.59 3.76 14.48
CA THR A 560 22.75 4.13 15.31
C THR A 560 22.61 3.80 16.79
N SER A 561 21.41 3.44 17.26
CA SER A 561 21.11 3.14 18.66
C SER A 561 20.06 2.02 18.77
N PHE A 562 19.93 1.42 19.96
CA PHE A 562 18.90 0.41 20.18
C PHE A 562 17.50 1.02 20.25
N ARG A 563 16.51 0.26 19.76
CA ARG A 563 15.09 0.51 19.89
C ARG A 563 14.41 -0.79 20.36
N VAL A 564 13.49 -0.65 21.30
CA VAL A 564 12.63 -1.74 21.78
C VAL A 564 11.20 -1.43 21.37
N LEU A 565 10.69 -2.17 20.40
CA LEU A 565 9.31 -2.09 19.94
C LEU A 565 8.49 -3.09 20.76
N HIS A 566 7.64 -2.56 21.63
CA HIS A 566 6.83 -3.37 22.54
C HIS A 566 5.51 -2.67 22.82
N GLN A 567 4.43 -3.40 22.63
CA GLN A 567 3.08 -2.99 23.01
C GLN A 567 2.53 -4.00 24.02
N PRO A 568 2.30 -3.60 25.28
CA PRO A 568 1.64 -4.46 26.25
C PRO A 568 0.24 -4.86 25.76
N PRO A 569 -0.22 -6.09 26.06
CA PRO A 569 -1.64 -6.43 25.93
C PRO A 569 -2.52 -5.40 26.65
N TYR A 570 -3.69 -5.11 26.10
CA TYR A 570 -4.61 -4.12 26.68
C TYR A 570 -5.00 -4.49 28.13
N ALA A 571 -5.30 -5.76 28.36
CA ALA A 571 -5.49 -6.36 29.68
C ALA A 571 -5.32 -7.87 29.58
N VAL A 572 -4.97 -8.52 30.70
CA VAL A 572 -4.87 -9.98 30.83
C VAL A 572 -5.68 -10.50 32.01
N SER A 573 -5.94 -11.81 32.04
CA SER A 573 -6.64 -12.46 33.16
C SER A 573 -5.67 -12.89 34.25
N ALA A 574 -6.03 -12.62 35.50
CA ALA A 574 -5.29 -13.07 36.68
C ALA A 574 -5.26 -14.60 36.76
N GLY A 575 -4.12 -15.15 37.17
CA GLY A 575 -3.93 -16.60 37.33
C GLY A 575 -3.79 -17.38 36.02
N GLU A 576 -3.58 -16.70 34.90
CA GLU A 576 -3.24 -17.30 33.61
C GLU A 576 -1.79 -16.97 33.24
N GLU A 577 -1.09 -17.88 32.57
CA GLU A 577 0.24 -17.59 32.01
C GLU A 577 0.14 -16.50 30.93
N GLN A 578 1.11 -15.58 30.90
CA GLN A 578 1.09 -14.47 29.95
C GLN A 578 2.41 -14.30 29.23
N THR A 579 2.38 -14.35 27.91
CA THR A 579 3.58 -14.14 27.09
C THR A 579 3.72 -12.67 26.69
N LEU A 580 4.86 -12.07 27.01
CA LEU A 580 5.27 -10.75 26.58
C LEU A 580 6.37 -10.89 25.52
N SER A 581 6.28 -10.10 24.45
CA SER A 581 7.26 -10.12 23.37
C SER A 581 7.70 -8.71 22.99
N ALA A 582 8.93 -8.56 22.51
CA ALA A 582 9.46 -7.30 22.03
C ALA A 582 10.37 -7.54 20.81
N THR A 583 10.32 -6.62 19.87
CA THR A 583 11.31 -6.55 18.78
C THR A 583 12.42 -5.61 19.22
N VAL A 584 13.65 -6.12 19.28
CA VAL A 584 14.84 -5.37 19.68
C VAL A 584 15.76 -5.22 18.48
N VAL A 585 15.89 -3.99 18.01
CA VAL A 585 16.72 -3.63 16.86
C VAL A 585 17.77 -2.61 17.28
N GLY A 586 18.95 -2.67 16.70
CA GLY A 586 20.05 -1.75 17.00
C GLY A 586 21.22 -1.97 16.05
N PRO A 587 22.33 -1.23 16.25
CA PRO A 587 23.51 -1.30 15.37
C PRO A 587 24.24 -2.66 15.44
N THR A 588 23.92 -3.49 16.44
CA THR A 588 24.34 -4.88 16.54
C THR A 588 23.24 -5.69 17.22
N MET A 589 23.24 -7.01 17.03
CA MET A 589 22.42 -7.90 17.86
C MET A 589 22.80 -7.77 19.35
N PRO A 590 21.83 -7.76 20.27
CA PRO A 590 22.11 -7.67 21.70
C PRO A 590 22.60 -9.01 22.26
N ASP A 591 23.45 -8.95 23.29
CA ASP A 591 23.97 -10.12 24.01
C ASP A 591 22.85 -10.83 24.80
N SER A 592 21.95 -10.02 25.38
CA SER A 592 20.73 -10.50 26.04
C SER A 592 19.69 -9.40 26.21
N VAL A 593 18.45 -9.80 26.42
CA VAL A 593 17.32 -8.91 26.73
C VAL A 593 16.68 -9.40 28.04
N THR A 594 16.39 -8.48 28.95
CA THR A 594 15.88 -8.78 30.30
C THR A 594 14.67 -7.92 30.62
N ILE A 595 13.57 -8.52 31.09
CA ILE A 595 12.44 -7.78 31.65
C ILE A 595 12.61 -7.59 33.16
N TYR A 596 12.27 -6.41 33.66
CA TYR A 596 12.39 -6.02 35.05
C TYR A 596 11.01 -5.72 35.61
N LEU A 597 10.46 -6.63 36.43
CA LEU A 597 9.12 -6.48 37.00
C LEU A 597 9.13 -5.58 38.24
N ASN A 598 8.36 -4.49 38.19
CA ASN A 598 8.23 -3.48 39.24
C ASN A 598 6.86 -3.63 39.92
N ARG A 599 6.80 -4.28 41.09
CA ARG A 599 5.54 -4.49 41.81
C ARG A 599 5.33 -3.48 42.93
N PRO A 600 4.13 -2.90 43.05
CA PRO A 600 3.76 -2.11 44.23
C PRO A 600 3.96 -2.93 45.51
N GLY A 601 4.67 -2.35 46.48
CA GLY A 601 4.93 -2.99 47.78
C GLY A 601 6.08 -4.00 47.81
N GLN A 602 6.74 -4.30 46.68
CA GLN A 602 7.99 -5.05 46.66
C GLN A 602 9.19 -4.11 46.57
N TRP A 603 10.16 -4.30 47.46
CA TRP A 603 11.37 -3.47 47.53
C TRP A 603 12.43 -3.80 46.46
N ARG A 604 12.31 -4.93 45.77
CA ARG A 604 13.28 -5.38 44.75
C ARG A 604 12.56 -5.69 43.45
N THR A 605 13.05 -5.12 42.37
CA THR A 605 12.68 -5.48 41.01
C THR A 605 13.15 -6.90 40.70
N ILE A 606 12.33 -7.66 39.97
CA ILE A 606 12.65 -9.05 39.60
C ILE A 606 13.14 -9.07 38.14
N PRO A 607 14.43 -9.36 37.88
CA PRO A 607 14.94 -9.51 36.53
C PRO A 607 14.61 -10.90 35.98
N LEU A 608 14.04 -10.96 34.79
CA LEU A 608 13.76 -12.20 34.07
C LEU A 608 14.30 -12.11 32.65
N ARG A 609 15.08 -13.10 32.23
CA ARG A 609 15.68 -13.11 30.88
C ARG A 609 14.64 -13.45 29.83
N MET A 610 14.56 -12.65 28.77
CA MET A 610 13.78 -12.95 27.58
C MET A 610 14.58 -13.90 26.66
N THR A 611 13.87 -14.82 26.02
CA THR A 611 14.45 -15.76 25.04
C THR A 611 14.27 -15.18 23.65
N ARG A 612 15.35 -15.19 22.85
CA ARG A 612 15.26 -14.84 21.43
C ARG A 612 14.47 -15.92 20.69
N THR A 613 13.37 -15.54 20.06
CA THR A 613 12.49 -16.50 19.35
C THR A 613 12.91 -16.65 17.89
N ASP A 614 13.24 -15.54 17.23
CA ASP A 614 13.56 -15.46 15.80
C ASP A 614 14.09 -14.04 15.52
N GLY A 615 15.04 -13.88 14.60
CA GLY A 615 15.44 -12.58 14.06
C GLY A 615 15.72 -11.55 15.16
N TYR A 616 14.87 -10.52 15.21
CA TYR A 616 14.91 -9.42 16.18
C TYR A 616 13.94 -9.59 17.36
N ASN A 617 13.19 -10.70 17.40
CA ASN A 617 12.10 -10.93 18.34
C ASN A 617 12.57 -11.70 19.59
N TYR A 618 12.15 -11.20 20.75
CA TYR A 618 12.41 -11.76 22.06
C TYR A 618 11.08 -11.95 22.80
N ALA A 619 10.93 -13.03 23.55
CA ALA A 619 9.73 -13.31 24.31
C ALA A 619 10.03 -13.89 25.70
N ILE A 620 9.09 -13.71 26.61
CA ILE A 620 9.06 -14.35 27.92
C ILE A 620 7.63 -14.71 28.31
N THR A 621 7.44 -15.89 28.89
CA THR A 621 6.17 -16.29 29.49
C THR A 621 6.24 -16.08 31.00
N LEU A 622 5.38 -15.20 31.51
CA LEU A 622 5.18 -14.96 32.92
C LEU A 622 4.31 -16.10 33.50
N PRO A 623 4.77 -16.79 34.56
CA PRO A 623 3.98 -17.82 35.23
C PRO A 623 2.68 -17.25 35.82
N ALA A 624 1.64 -18.08 35.91
CA ALA A 624 0.32 -17.70 36.42
C ALA A 624 0.37 -17.05 37.82
N GLU A 625 1.23 -17.53 38.72
CA GLU A 625 1.44 -16.98 40.06
C GLU A 625 2.04 -15.57 40.05
N GLN A 626 2.61 -15.15 38.93
CA GLN A 626 3.14 -13.81 38.74
C GLN A 626 2.14 -12.82 38.13
N VAL A 627 1.00 -13.31 37.64
CA VAL A 627 -0.06 -12.54 36.98
C VAL A 627 -1.20 -12.36 37.99
N VAL A 628 -1.00 -11.44 38.93
CA VAL A 628 -1.95 -11.14 40.02
C VAL A 628 -2.75 -9.87 39.74
N PRO A 629 -4.00 -9.75 40.23
CA PRO A 629 -4.85 -8.59 39.94
C PRO A 629 -4.20 -7.24 40.28
N GLY A 630 -4.37 -6.26 39.39
CA GLY A 630 -3.79 -4.92 39.49
C GLY A 630 -2.88 -4.58 38.31
N ASP A 631 -2.16 -3.46 38.42
CA ASP A 631 -1.25 -2.98 37.38
C ASP A 631 0.15 -3.59 37.55
N LEU A 632 0.56 -4.46 36.62
CA LEU A 632 1.92 -4.97 36.56
C LEU A 632 2.79 -4.00 35.75
N LYS A 633 3.72 -3.32 36.43
CA LYS A 633 4.68 -2.43 35.76
C LYS A 633 5.99 -3.14 35.45
N TYR A 634 6.60 -2.80 34.33
CA TYR A 634 7.92 -3.35 33.97
C TYR A 634 8.69 -2.49 32.97
N THR A 635 9.99 -2.74 32.91
CA THR A 635 10.90 -2.20 31.90
C THR A 635 11.60 -3.35 31.19
N ILE A 636 12.16 -3.08 30.01
CA ILE A 636 12.95 -4.05 29.23
C ILE A 636 14.33 -3.45 29.07
N ALA A 637 15.35 -4.18 29.52
CA ALA A 637 16.74 -3.80 29.34
C ALA A 637 17.38 -4.59 28.20
N VAL A 638 18.14 -3.89 27.38
CA VAL A 638 18.96 -4.45 26.31
C VAL A 638 20.41 -4.39 26.74
N HIS A 639 21.10 -5.53 26.73
CA HIS A 639 22.51 -5.63 27.09
C HIS A 639 23.34 -5.86 25.84
N ALA A 640 24.35 -5.03 25.61
CA ALA A 640 25.23 -5.13 24.45
C ALA A 640 26.62 -4.57 24.74
N LYS A 641 27.67 -5.35 24.46
CA LYS A 641 29.08 -4.92 24.53
C LYS A 641 29.48 -4.32 25.89
N GLY A 642 28.89 -4.81 26.97
CA GLY A 642 29.17 -4.36 28.34
C GLY A 642 28.36 -3.16 28.82
N SER A 643 27.56 -2.52 27.96
CA SER A 643 26.56 -1.51 28.34
C SER A 643 25.17 -2.12 28.43
N SER A 644 24.30 -1.46 29.20
CA SER A 644 22.88 -1.83 29.33
C SER A 644 22.00 -0.61 29.15
N TYR A 645 20.90 -0.76 28.42
CA TYR A 645 19.96 0.33 28.13
C TYR A 645 18.54 -0.09 28.52
N SER A 646 17.87 0.73 29.33
CA SER A 646 16.53 0.46 29.85
C SER A 646 15.45 1.23 29.09
N PHE A 647 14.41 0.52 28.66
CA PHE A 647 13.27 1.03 27.90
C PHE A 647 11.99 0.95 28.75
N PRO A 648 11.03 1.89 28.57
CA PRO A 648 10.90 2.82 27.44
C PRO A 648 11.71 4.12 27.53
N ALA A 649 12.36 4.43 28.66
CA ALA A 649 13.15 5.66 28.81
C ALA A 649 14.29 5.81 27.78
N ASN A 650 14.80 4.68 27.26
CA ASN A 650 15.94 4.59 26.35
C ASN A 650 17.19 5.27 26.94
N GLN A 651 17.56 4.86 28.15
CA GLN A 651 18.66 5.42 28.93
C GLN A 651 19.64 4.33 29.32
N GLU A 652 20.93 4.66 29.36
CA GLU A 652 21.96 3.76 29.86
C GLU A 652 21.77 3.50 31.37
N GLY A 653 22.03 2.26 31.80
CA GLY A 653 21.81 1.78 33.16
C GLY A 653 20.60 0.86 33.30
N LEU A 654 20.47 0.25 34.48
CA LEU A 654 19.43 -0.71 34.85
C LEU A 654 18.50 -0.14 35.93
N PRO A 655 17.23 -0.57 36.00
CA PRO A 655 16.32 -0.14 37.06
C PRO A 655 16.76 -0.55 38.48
N THR A 656 17.73 -1.48 38.57
CA THR A 656 18.32 -1.93 39.83
C THR A 656 19.54 -1.13 40.26
N ASP A 657 20.05 -0.24 39.41
CA ASP A 657 21.20 0.60 39.73
C ASP A 657 20.77 1.72 40.69
N TRP A 658 21.65 2.06 41.64
CA TRP A 658 21.31 2.99 42.73
C TRP A 658 21.05 4.42 42.25
N ASP A 659 21.62 4.81 41.10
CA ASP A 659 21.55 6.13 40.46
C ASP A 659 20.61 6.17 39.24
N PHE A 660 19.94 5.05 38.94
CA PHE A 660 18.92 5.02 37.89
C PHE A 660 17.64 5.70 38.38
N HIS A 661 17.43 6.94 37.92
CA HIS A 661 16.35 7.82 38.40
C HIS A 661 15.17 7.93 37.42
N TRP A 662 15.25 7.30 36.25
CA TRP A 662 14.16 7.29 35.28
C TRP A 662 13.02 6.37 35.74
N SER A 663 11.77 6.81 35.57
CA SER A 663 10.58 6.12 36.11
C SER A 663 9.64 5.59 35.03
N ASP A 664 9.94 5.82 33.76
CA ASP A 664 9.15 5.32 32.64
C ASP A 664 9.11 3.80 32.64
N SER A 665 7.91 3.25 32.51
CA SER A 665 7.67 1.81 32.48
C SER A 665 6.41 1.51 31.67
N TRP A 666 6.35 0.31 31.10
CA TRP A 666 5.10 -0.22 30.58
C TRP A 666 4.22 -0.67 31.73
N THR A 667 2.91 -0.61 31.52
CA THR A 667 1.90 -1.09 32.46
C THR A 667 1.03 -2.13 31.77
N LEU A 668 0.86 -3.28 32.41
CA LEU A 668 -0.04 -4.35 32.00
C LEU A 668 -1.18 -4.48 33.03
N PRO A 669 -2.41 -4.10 32.66
CA PRO A 669 -3.58 -4.31 33.50
C PRO A 669 -3.89 -5.81 33.65
N VAL A 670 -3.96 -6.30 34.89
CA VAL A 670 -4.33 -7.68 35.22
C VAL A 670 -5.71 -7.67 35.89
N CYS A 671 -6.71 -8.17 35.18
CA CYS A 671 -8.10 -8.23 35.61
C CYS A 671 -8.42 -9.56 36.33
N PRO A 672 -9.29 -9.59 37.34
CA PRO A 672 -9.89 -10.84 37.81
C PRO A 672 -10.46 -11.67 36.64
N ALA A 673 -10.28 -12.99 36.69
CA ALA A 673 -10.60 -13.87 35.57
C ALA A 673 -12.07 -13.79 35.12
N ASP A 674 -13.00 -13.54 36.05
CA ASP A 674 -14.44 -13.42 35.85
C ASP A 674 -14.93 -12.01 35.50
N GLN A 675 -14.07 -10.98 35.66
CA GLN A 675 -14.42 -9.61 35.31
C GLN A 675 -14.85 -9.53 33.83
N PHE A 676 -15.84 -8.71 33.52
CA PHE A 676 -16.27 -8.43 32.14
C PHE A 676 -15.11 -7.98 31.22
N LEU A 677 -15.33 -8.06 29.91
CA LEU A 677 -14.41 -7.50 28.91
C LEU A 677 -14.91 -6.13 28.46
N ALA A 678 -14.22 -5.06 28.87
CA ALA A 678 -14.53 -3.71 28.38
C ALA A 678 -14.16 -3.60 26.89
N LEU A 679 -15.16 -3.31 26.05
CA LEU A 679 -14.98 -3.07 24.62
C LEU A 679 -14.88 -1.57 24.31
N PHE A 680 -15.59 -0.76 25.09
CA PHE A 680 -15.55 0.70 25.04
C PHE A 680 -15.76 1.27 26.44
N ASP A 681 -14.86 2.16 26.86
CA ASP A 681 -14.98 3.06 27.99
C ASP A 681 -14.77 4.51 27.52
N ALA A 682 -15.77 5.36 27.72
CA ALA A 682 -15.71 6.77 27.34
C ALA A 682 -14.59 7.56 28.05
N ASN A 683 -14.01 7.01 29.13
CA ASN A 683 -12.90 7.63 29.83
C ASN A 683 -11.55 7.46 29.13
N THR A 684 -11.36 6.38 28.36
CA THR A 684 -10.05 5.99 27.80
C THR A 684 -10.04 5.81 26.28
N ASP A 685 -11.19 5.54 25.66
CA ASP A 685 -11.23 4.95 24.31
C ASP A 685 -11.76 5.90 23.23
N LEU A 686 -11.80 7.20 23.49
CA LEU A 686 -12.39 8.17 22.56
C LEU A 686 -11.70 8.16 21.19
N ASP A 687 -10.36 8.16 21.18
CA ASP A 687 -9.55 8.24 19.96
C ASP A 687 -9.63 6.96 19.11
N ALA A 688 -10.14 5.86 19.70
CA ALA A 688 -10.34 4.59 19.02
C ALA A 688 -11.68 4.50 18.27
N MET A 689 -12.61 5.42 18.51
CA MET A 689 -13.93 5.41 17.87
C MET A 689 -13.87 6.02 16.47
N GLU A 690 -14.39 5.29 15.50
CA GLU A 690 -14.64 5.78 14.14
C GLU A 690 -16.13 6.03 13.95
N ILE A 691 -16.47 7.24 13.50
CA ILE A 691 -17.86 7.64 13.30
C ILE A 691 -18.07 8.02 11.85
N TYR A 692 -19.06 7.39 11.24
CA TYR A 692 -19.40 7.54 9.84
C TYR A 692 -20.88 7.86 9.66
N ASN A 693 -21.22 8.29 8.44
CA ASN A 693 -22.60 8.31 7.97
C ASN A 693 -22.74 7.50 6.68
N ILE A 694 -23.93 6.99 6.41
CA ILE A 694 -24.35 6.63 5.06
C ILE A 694 -25.10 7.83 4.51
N LYS A 695 -24.53 8.50 3.50
CA LYS A 695 -25.09 9.71 2.87
C LYS A 695 -25.30 10.86 3.90
N GLY A 696 -25.54 12.09 3.42
CA GLY A 696 -25.78 13.26 4.27
C GLY A 696 -24.60 13.76 5.12
N THR A 697 -24.92 14.57 6.14
CA THR A 697 -23.92 15.33 6.92
C THR A 697 -23.16 14.44 7.89
N TYR A 698 -21.84 14.65 8.03
CA TYR A 698 -21.03 13.92 8.99
C TYR A 698 -21.49 14.20 10.44
N PRO A 699 -21.72 13.16 11.26
CA PRO A 699 -22.00 13.32 12.67
C PRO A 699 -20.81 13.95 13.39
N THR A 700 -21.09 14.71 14.44
CA THR A 700 -20.09 15.24 15.34
C THR A 700 -20.01 14.35 16.57
N ALA A 701 -18.79 14.01 16.99
CA ALA A 701 -18.53 13.28 18.22
C ALA A 701 -17.80 14.16 19.21
N GLN A 702 -18.25 14.18 20.46
CA GLN A 702 -17.63 14.94 21.53
C GLN A 702 -17.66 14.16 22.84
N LEU A 703 -16.57 14.28 23.59
CA LEU A 703 -16.57 13.87 24.98
C LEU A 703 -17.40 14.85 25.80
N GLN A 704 -18.27 14.31 26.66
CA GLN A 704 -19.04 15.08 27.60
C GLN A 704 -18.74 14.62 29.02
N GLU A 705 -18.55 15.57 29.92
CA GLU A 705 -18.37 15.29 31.34
C GLU A 705 -19.74 15.20 32.04
N GLY A 706 -19.88 14.18 32.87
CA GLY A 706 -21.03 14.00 33.75
C GLY A 706 -20.90 14.77 35.07
N ALA A 707 -21.84 14.54 35.97
CA ALA A 707 -21.90 15.23 37.26
C ALA A 707 -20.79 14.85 38.25
N SER A 708 -19.95 13.87 37.93
CA SER A 708 -18.85 13.40 38.78
C SER A 708 -17.63 12.97 37.95
N PRO A 709 -16.41 13.02 38.51
CA PRO A 709 -15.23 12.45 37.87
C PRO A 709 -15.48 10.98 37.45
N GLY A 710 -15.03 10.60 36.25
CA GLY A 710 -15.21 9.25 35.70
C GLY A 710 -16.55 9.00 34.99
N ASN A 711 -17.53 9.89 35.13
CA ASN A 711 -18.80 9.80 34.40
C ASN A 711 -18.69 10.49 33.03
N LYS A 712 -17.74 10.05 32.20
CA LYS A 712 -17.60 10.54 30.84
C LYS A 712 -18.58 9.82 29.91
N ARG A 713 -19.00 10.51 28.85
CA ARG A 713 -19.87 9.93 27.80
C ARG A 713 -19.44 10.43 26.43
N LEU A 714 -19.50 9.55 25.45
CA LEU A 714 -19.33 9.90 24.05
C LEU A 714 -20.68 10.38 23.52
N ARG A 715 -20.79 11.68 23.23
CA ARG A 715 -21.99 12.28 22.64
C ARG A 715 -21.83 12.42 21.14
N ILE A 716 -22.76 11.83 20.40
CA ILE A 716 -22.80 11.88 18.94
C ILE A 716 -24.05 12.62 18.53
N THR A 717 -23.87 13.63 17.68
CA THR A 717 -24.96 14.46 17.16
C THR A 717 -24.90 14.55 15.64
N SER A 718 -26.06 14.64 15.00
CA SER A 718 -26.18 15.01 13.59
C SER A 718 -27.13 16.20 13.46
N LYS A 719 -27.06 16.92 12.34
CA LYS A 719 -28.03 17.97 12.03
C LYS A 719 -29.44 17.37 11.87
N GLU A 720 -29.52 16.30 11.10
CA GLU A 720 -30.74 15.55 10.81
C GLU A 720 -30.38 14.10 10.45
N LEU A 721 -31.38 13.23 10.53
CA LEU A 721 -31.39 11.88 9.96
C LEU A 721 -32.60 11.78 9.04
N GLU A 722 -32.36 11.45 7.77
CA GLU A 722 -33.38 11.07 6.82
C GLU A 722 -33.39 9.55 6.61
N ALA A 723 -34.38 9.05 5.86
CA ALA A 723 -34.58 7.62 5.71
C ALA A 723 -33.39 6.89 5.06
N GLU A 724 -32.66 7.58 4.18
CA GLU A 724 -31.47 7.09 3.50
C GLU A 724 -30.17 7.24 4.32
N ASN A 725 -30.25 7.85 5.51
CA ASN A 725 -29.11 8.13 6.37
C ASN A 725 -28.94 7.11 7.48
N ARG A 726 -27.70 7.01 7.99
CA ARG A 726 -27.39 6.13 9.10
C ARG A 726 -26.12 6.53 9.83
N ILE A 727 -26.23 6.81 11.13
CA ILE A 727 -25.05 7.00 11.98
C ILE A 727 -24.43 5.62 12.24
N ILE A 728 -23.11 5.55 12.08
CA ILE A 728 -22.32 4.34 12.33
C ILE A 728 -21.21 4.69 13.30
N ILE A 729 -21.05 3.87 14.33
CA ILE A 729 -20.05 3.97 15.38
C ILE A 729 -19.29 2.66 15.37
N ARG A 730 -17.98 2.73 15.16
CA ARG A 730 -17.10 1.57 15.08
C ARG A 730 -15.92 1.70 16.01
N SER A 731 -15.44 0.56 16.50
CA SER A 731 -14.15 0.46 17.19
C SER A 731 -13.51 -0.84 16.83
N TYR A 732 -12.24 -0.82 16.44
CA TYR A 732 -11.43 -2.04 16.46
C TYR A 732 -11.20 -2.44 17.93
N ILE A 733 -11.57 -3.66 18.28
CA ILE A 733 -11.59 -4.18 19.66
C ILE A 733 -10.73 -5.44 19.84
N LYS A 734 -10.14 -5.97 18.78
CA LYS A 734 -9.35 -7.21 18.85
C LYS A 734 -8.24 -7.12 19.90
N ASP A 735 -7.53 -6.00 19.95
CA ASP A 735 -6.46 -5.73 20.93
C ASP A 735 -6.98 -5.76 22.39
N LYS A 736 -8.28 -5.49 22.61
CA LYS A 736 -8.92 -5.50 23.94
C LYS A 736 -9.35 -6.88 24.42
N VAL A 737 -9.58 -7.81 23.49
CA VAL A 737 -10.09 -9.15 23.82
C VAL A 737 -9.01 -10.23 23.75
N ASP A 738 -7.93 -9.98 23.01
CA ASP A 738 -6.87 -10.97 22.76
C ASP A 738 -6.08 -11.37 24.00
N GLY A 739 -5.93 -10.48 24.97
CA GLY A 739 -5.25 -10.80 26.23
C GLY A 739 -6.11 -11.64 27.20
N ARG A 740 -7.40 -11.85 26.90
CA ARG A 740 -8.34 -12.55 27.78
C ARG A 740 -9.23 -13.56 27.02
N PRO A 741 -8.63 -14.51 26.26
CA PRO A 741 -9.37 -15.39 25.35
C PRO A 741 -10.35 -16.33 26.07
N ASN A 742 -10.00 -16.84 27.26
CA ASN A 742 -10.90 -17.67 28.06
C ASN A 742 -12.12 -16.91 28.55
N ARG A 743 -11.94 -15.63 28.91
CA ARG A 743 -13.04 -14.77 29.32
C ARG A 743 -13.96 -14.46 28.14
N LEU A 744 -13.40 -14.24 26.95
CA LEU A 744 -14.16 -14.04 25.72
C LEU A 744 -14.99 -15.30 25.38
N ALA A 745 -14.37 -16.48 25.45
CA ALA A 745 -15.03 -17.75 25.15
C ALA A 745 -16.17 -18.10 26.12
N SER A 746 -16.08 -17.66 27.38
CA SER A 746 -17.12 -17.85 28.40
C SER A 746 -18.19 -16.76 28.40
N GLY A 747 -17.96 -15.64 27.71
CA GLY A 747 -18.94 -14.58 27.52
C GLY A 747 -20.18 -15.06 26.78
N LYS A 748 -21.35 -14.58 27.19
CA LYS A 748 -22.66 -14.97 26.66
C LYS A 748 -23.44 -13.79 26.11
N GLN A 749 -23.13 -12.57 26.55
CA GLN A 749 -23.93 -11.38 26.25
C GLN A 749 -23.06 -10.17 25.92
N LEU A 750 -23.51 -9.39 24.96
CA LEU A 750 -23.03 -8.03 24.69
C LEU A 750 -23.89 -7.03 25.48
N CYS A 751 -23.25 -6.19 26.28
CA CYS A 751 -23.87 -5.17 27.09
C CYS A 751 -23.58 -3.78 26.54
N LEU A 752 -24.61 -2.95 26.43
CA LEU A 752 -24.54 -1.56 25.98
C LEU A 752 -25.15 -0.66 27.06
N HIS A 753 -24.41 0.35 27.53
CA HIS A 753 -24.92 1.38 28.42
C HIS A 753 -25.00 2.74 27.71
N THR A 754 -26.23 3.22 27.52
CA THR A 754 -26.54 4.50 26.86
C THR A 754 -26.51 5.66 27.86
N GLY A 755 -26.31 6.87 27.36
CA GLY A 755 -26.54 8.14 28.07
C GLY A 755 -27.83 8.81 27.58
N GLU A 756 -27.82 10.12 27.33
CA GLU A 756 -28.93 10.83 26.66
C GLU A 756 -29.18 10.28 25.25
N LEU A 757 -30.44 9.95 24.95
CA LEU A 757 -30.92 9.69 23.59
C LEU A 757 -31.99 10.71 23.21
N LYS A 758 -31.88 11.29 22.01
CA LYS A 758 -32.87 12.20 21.44
C LYS A 758 -33.18 11.79 20.01
N GLY A 759 -34.47 11.57 19.71
CA GLY A 759 -34.94 11.19 18.38
C GLY A 759 -34.55 9.76 17.95
N ILE A 760 -33.98 8.96 18.88
CA ILE A 760 -33.52 7.59 18.65
C ILE A 760 -34.11 6.71 19.75
N ASP A 761 -34.90 5.71 19.37
CA ASP A 761 -35.54 4.73 20.26
C ASP A 761 -35.07 3.30 20.00
N ARG A 762 -34.34 3.07 18.90
CA ARG A 762 -33.77 1.77 18.54
C ARG A 762 -32.37 1.91 17.94
N LEU A 763 -31.53 0.91 18.19
CA LEU A 763 -30.18 0.77 17.63
C LEU A 763 -29.97 -0.65 17.09
N GLU A 764 -29.07 -0.80 16.14
CA GLU A 764 -28.47 -2.09 15.76
C GLU A 764 -27.07 -2.18 16.37
N VAL A 765 -26.83 -3.24 17.14
CA VAL A 765 -25.62 -3.42 17.95
C VAL A 765 -25.04 -4.81 17.70
N GLY A 766 -23.73 -4.91 17.51
CA GLY A 766 -23.05 -6.19 17.37
C GLY A 766 -21.61 -6.06 16.90
N PHE A 767 -21.16 -6.98 16.04
CA PHE A 767 -19.76 -7.12 15.70
C PHE A 767 -19.53 -7.33 14.20
N VAL A 768 -18.37 -6.87 13.72
CA VAL A 768 -17.73 -7.40 12.51
C VAL A 768 -16.69 -8.42 12.93
N THR A 769 -16.70 -9.58 12.30
CA THR A 769 -15.81 -10.71 12.59
C THR A 769 -14.59 -10.75 11.65
N THR A 770 -13.63 -11.63 11.94
CA THR A 770 -12.39 -11.82 11.15
C THR A 770 -12.62 -12.19 9.69
N ASP A 771 -13.79 -12.72 9.34
CA ASP A 771 -14.24 -12.96 7.96
C ASP A 771 -14.83 -11.70 7.30
N GLY A 772 -14.86 -10.55 7.97
CA GLY A 772 -15.47 -9.32 7.46
C GLY A 772 -17.00 -9.35 7.44
N PHE A 773 -17.64 -10.33 8.07
CA PHE A 773 -19.09 -10.42 8.19
C PHE A 773 -19.62 -9.68 9.42
N THR A 774 -20.83 -9.15 9.31
CA THR A 774 -21.46 -8.37 10.36
C THR A 774 -22.62 -9.13 11.00
N TYR A 775 -22.57 -9.27 12.32
CA TYR A 775 -23.61 -9.91 13.13
C TYR A 775 -24.18 -8.90 14.11
N LYS A 776 -25.47 -8.58 13.99
CA LYS A 776 -26.12 -7.53 14.80
C LYS A 776 -27.49 -7.95 15.30
N LYS A 777 -27.95 -7.25 16.33
CA LYS A 777 -29.32 -7.30 16.83
C LYS A 777 -29.89 -5.88 16.90
N GLU A 778 -31.11 -5.74 16.39
CA GLU A 778 -31.93 -4.55 16.63
C GLU A 778 -32.49 -4.58 18.06
N VAL A 779 -32.25 -3.51 18.82
CA VAL A 779 -32.65 -3.37 20.22
C VAL A 779 -33.38 -2.06 20.46
N ALA A 780 -34.40 -2.10 21.31
CA ALA A 780 -35.02 -0.88 21.84
C ALA A 780 -34.10 -0.25 22.90
N VAL A 781 -33.99 1.07 22.89
CA VAL A 781 -33.08 1.83 23.75
C VAL A 781 -33.80 3.03 24.37
N GLY A 782 -33.46 3.33 25.61
CA GLY A 782 -33.84 4.52 26.34
C GLY A 782 -32.63 5.26 26.89
N SER A 783 -32.86 6.47 27.40
CA SER A 783 -31.78 7.24 28.05
C SER A 783 -31.33 6.57 29.34
N ASP A 784 -30.03 6.59 29.60
CA ASP A 784 -29.41 6.02 30.81
C ASP A 784 -29.78 4.56 31.09
N GLN A 785 -29.83 3.74 30.03
CA GLN A 785 -30.25 2.33 30.10
C GLN A 785 -29.08 1.37 29.84
N THR A 786 -29.06 0.23 30.55
CA THR A 786 -28.23 -0.93 30.18
C THR A 786 -29.06 -1.95 29.42
N ILE A 787 -28.69 -2.22 28.17
CA ILE A 787 -29.24 -3.29 27.34
C ILE A 787 -28.29 -4.48 27.37
N ARG A 788 -28.85 -5.69 27.48
CA ARG A 788 -28.10 -6.96 27.40
C ARG A 788 -28.59 -7.77 26.22
N ILE A 789 -27.68 -8.14 25.34
CA ILE A 789 -27.96 -8.82 24.06
C ILE A 789 -27.30 -10.18 24.10
N PRO A 790 -28.06 -11.28 24.19
CA PRO A 790 -27.50 -12.61 24.10
C PRO A 790 -26.80 -12.82 22.75
N PHE A 791 -25.61 -13.44 22.75
CA PHE A 791 -24.91 -13.78 21.51
C PHE A 791 -25.73 -14.67 20.58
N SER A 792 -26.62 -15.50 21.14
CA SER A 792 -27.57 -16.31 20.37
C SER A 792 -28.61 -15.50 19.58
N GLU A 793 -28.75 -14.21 19.87
CA GLU A 793 -29.66 -13.31 19.15
C GLU A 793 -28.97 -12.47 18.07
N LEU A 794 -27.63 -12.52 17.98
CA LEU A 794 -26.90 -11.83 16.92
C LEU A 794 -27.08 -12.59 15.62
N ALA A 795 -27.60 -11.91 14.60
CA ALA A 795 -27.89 -12.49 13.29
C ALA A 795 -26.95 -11.90 12.23
N LEU A 796 -26.54 -12.75 11.29
CA LEU A 796 -25.80 -12.33 10.11
C LEU A 796 -26.64 -11.36 9.28
N GLY A 797 -26.05 -10.23 8.89
CA GLY A 797 -26.69 -9.22 8.06
C GLY A 797 -25.75 -8.67 7.00
N LYS A 798 -26.17 -7.56 6.37
CA LYS A 798 -25.31 -6.83 5.44
C LYS A 798 -24.13 -6.22 6.20
N THR A 799 -22.93 -6.41 5.69
CA THR A 799 -21.74 -5.71 6.18
C THR A 799 -21.72 -4.30 5.62
N ILE A 800 -21.63 -3.30 6.49
CA ILE A 800 -21.44 -1.91 6.06
C ILE A 800 -19.98 -1.75 5.62
N LEU A 801 -19.73 -1.20 4.45
CA LEU A 801 -18.38 -0.96 3.94
C LEU A 801 -17.91 0.41 4.40
N ARG A 802 -17.16 0.46 5.52
CA ARG A 802 -16.58 1.69 6.06
C ARG A 802 -15.11 1.54 6.43
N PRO A 803 -14.30 2.61 6.31
CA PRO A 803 -14.62 3.98 5.84
C PRO A 803 -15.16 4.04 4.40
N ASN A 804 -15.81 5.15 4.04
CA ASN A 804 -16.41 5.26 2.71
C ASN A 804 -15.31 5.21 1.63
N GLY A 805 -15.47 4.28 0.69
CA GLY A 805 -14.56 4.17 -0.44
C GLY A 805 -14.75 5.31 -1.44
N TYR A 806 -13.73 5.54 -2.26
CA TYR A 806 -13.82 6.41 -3.44
C TYR A 806 -13.60 5.57 -4.71
N PRO A 807 -14.37 5.79 -5.80
CA PRO A 807 -15.36 6.86 -6.05
C PRO A 807 -16.69 6.68 -5.32
N SER A 808 -17.47 7.76 -5.24
CA SER A 808 -18.71 7.82 -4.45
C SER A 808 -19.85 6.91 -4.91
N PHE A 809 -19.70 6.22 -6.04
CA PHE A 809 -20.68 5.25 -6.54
C PHE A 809 -20.43 3.81 -6.08
N LEU A 810 -19.35 3.57 -5.32
CA LEU A 810 -19.08 2.28 -4.72
C LEU A 810 -20.19 1.87 -3.73
N PRO A 811 -20.42 0.56 -3.54
CA PRO A 811 -21.49 0.09 -2.69
C PRO A 811 -21.25 0.46 -1.21
N ASP A 812 -22.32 0.84 -0.51
CA ASP A 812 -22.28 1.05 0.94
C ASP A 812 -22.29 -0.27 1.73
N TYR A 813 -22.69 -1.37 1.09
CA TYR A 813 -22.92 -2.65 1.73
C TYR A 813 -22.35 -3.82 0.93
N PHE A 814 -21.80 -4.79 1.64
CA PHE A 814 -21.57 -6.14 1.15
C PHE A 814 -22.64 -7.07 1.75
N THR A 815 -23.19 -7.97 0.95
CA THR A 815 -24.17 -8.97 1.41
C THR A 815 -23.55 -10.35 1.28
N PRO A 816 -23.25 -11.03 2.41
CA PRO A 816 -22.77 -12.41 2.38
C PRO A 816 -23.78 -13.31 1.67
N ASP A 817 -23.30 -14.17 0.77
CA ASP A 817 -24.10 -15.21 0.11
C ASP A 817 -23.98 -16.58 0.81
N THR A 818 -23.11 -16.68 1.81
CA THR A 818 -22.95 -17.84 2.68
C THR A 818 -23.66 -17.67 4.02
N GLU A 819 -24.31 -18.73 4.51
CA GLU A 819 -24.77 -18.78 5.90
C GLU A 819 -23.58 -19.08 6.82
N ALA A 820 -23.36 -18.23 7.83
CA ALA A 820 -22.35 -18.42 8.86
C ALA A 820 -22.95 -18.11 10.22
N ALA A 821 -22.64 -18.93 11.23
CA ALA A 821 -23.07 -18.71 12.60
C ALA A 821 -22.11 -17.76 13.32
N PHE A 822 -22.65 -16.94 14.22
CA PHE A 822 -21.83 -16.05 15.04
C PHE A 822 -20.86 -16.83 15.93
N ASP A 823 -19.60 -16.38 15.98
CA ASP A 823 -18.56 -16.91 16.85
C ASP A 823 -17.85 -15.76 17.57
N ALA A 824 -18.03 -15.68 18.89
CA ALA A 824 -17.46 -14.63 19.72
C ALA A 824 -15.92 -14.58 19.63
N ARG A 825 -15.25 -15.68 19.31
CA ARG A 825 -13.78 -15.73 19.17
C ARG A 825 -13.28 -15.01 17.92
N LYS A 826 -14.17 -14.70 16.99
CA LYS A 826 -13.85 -14.02 15.73
C LYS A 826 -14.11 -12.52 15.77
N ILE A 827 -14.59 -11.94 16.87
CA ILE A 827 -14.93 -10.51 16.90
C ILE A 827 -13.68 -9.64 16.74
N GLU A 828 -13.77 -8.62 15.89
CA GLU A 828 -12.68 -7.66 15.67
C GLU A 828 -13.12 -6.22 15.78
N ILE A 829 -14.35 -5.91 15.33
CA ILE A 829 -14.88 -4.55 15.34
C ILE A 829 -16.21 -4.56 16.08
N LEU A 830 -16.35 -3.71 17.09
CA LEU A 830 -17.64 -3.36 17.65
C LEU A 830 -18.35 -2.41 16.67
N GLU A 831 -19.60 -2.70 16.32
CA GLU A 831 -20.41 -1.83 15.47
C GLU A 831 -21.76 -1.50 16.14
N ILE A 832 -22.04 -0.20 16.25
CA ILE A 832 -23.31 0.35 16.74
C ILE A 832 -23.84 1.31 15.70
N THR A 833 -25.12 1.21 15.38
CA THR A 833 -25.72 2.01 14.31
C THR A 833 -27.16 2.40 14.63
N THR A 834 -27.61 3.54 14.11
CA THR A 834 -29.06 3.81 14.00
C THR A 834 -29.69 2.89 12.97
N LEU A 835 -31.01 2.75 12.97
CA LEU A 835 -31.70 1.91 11.98
C LEU A 835 -31.77 2.61 10.62
N GLU A 836 -31.80 1.81 9.56
CA GLU A 836 -32.16 2.30 8.23
C GLU A 836 -33.62 2.78 8.25
N GLY A 837 -33.90 3.94 7.63
CA GLY A 837 -35.23 4.53 7.66
C GLY A 837 -35.55 5.41 8.88
N THR A 838 -34.67 5.47 9.89
CA THR A 838 -34.86 6.37 11.05
C THR A 838 -34.87 7.84 10.60
N LYS A 839 -35.91 8.57 11.02
CA LYS A 839 -36.01 10.02 10.78
C LYS A 839 -35.98 10.78 12.08
N ALA A 840 -35.09 11.75 12.20
CA ALA A 840 -34.96 12.57 13.40
C ALA A 840 -34.32 13.93 13.12
N GLU A 841 -34.88 14.98 13.73
CA GLU A 841 -34.24 16.30 13.77
C GLU A 841 -33.28 16.39 14.96
N GLN A 842 -32.04 16.77 14.69
CA GLN A 842 -30.97 16.91 15.69
C GLN A 842 -30.87 15.70 16.65
N PRO A 843 -30.70 14.48 16.12
CA PRO A 843 -30.60 13.30 16.96
C PRO A 843 -29.36 13.34 17.85
N VAL A 844 -29.48 12.75 19.04
CA VAL A 844 -28.40 12.59 20.00
C VAL A 844 -28.30 11.11 20.37
N VAL A 845 -27.08 10.57 20.28
CA VAL A 845 -26.73 9.25 20.80
C VAL A 845 -25.57 9.42 21.78
N GLU A 846 -25.80 9.21 23.07
CA GLU A 846 -24.72 9.13 24.06
C GLU A 846 -24.40 7.69 24.44
N LEU A 847 -23.11 7.36 24.46
CA LEU A 847 -22.58 6.07 24.90
C LEU A 847 -21.72 6.25 26.14
N LYS A 848 -21.96 5.44 27.17
CA LYS A 848 -21.16 5.43 28.41
C LYS A 848 -20.21 4.24 28.47
N GLY A 849 -20.63 3.07 28.01
CA GLY A 849 -19.78 1.88 28.01
C GLY A 849 -20.37 0.72 27.24
N VAL A 850 -19.49 -0.16 26.76
CA VAL A 850 -19.84 -1.41 26.06
C VAL A 850 -18.93 -2.52 26.55
N TRP A 851 -19.48 -3.68 26.89
CA TRP A 851 -18.71 -4.81 27.42
C TRP A 851 -19.32 -6.17 27.13
N VAL A 852 -18.54 -7.24 27.34
CA VAL A 852 -19.01 -8.64 27.28
C VAL A 852 -19.11 -9.22 28.69
N GLU A 853 -20.26 -9.84 29.00
CA GLU A 853 -20.53 -10.62 30.24
C GLU A 853 -20.65 -12.12 29.96
#